data_AF-A0A1H9UWY3-F1
#
_entry.id   AF-A0A1H9UWY3-F1
#
_cell.length_a   1.000
_cell.length_b   1.000
_cell.length_c   1.000
_cell.angle_alpha   90.00
_cell.angle_beta   90.00
_cell.angle_gamma   90.00
#
_symmetry.space_group_name_H-M   'P 1'
#
loop_
_entity.id
_entity.type
_entity.pdbx_description
1 polymer ?
#
loop_
_entity_poly.entity_id
_entity_poly.type
_entity_poly.pdbx_seq_one_letter_code
_entity_poly.pdbx_strand_id
1 'polypeptide(L)'
;MGQAADDRIAQPPHADRHPAADPPSSASDTPSGTAEPPPASRTDAGEPSTLLPGTAEPPGRLPSPRTVRLPGPRVGPPSGLRPADGTAESPGADPAGPAPGESPEAETEAEAETETEADPPRPRGALLLRTLRGPVLALLRHPYWEPADPAYVLRRWPGLTAMCCATLFFWLSLTPSLVPRPWPLQGVIGGITAAIGYAIGGLLEWLLRLALGPLYRRHRSRVHRLLPGHPGPHWRARAWLGYYLLSTGLTVAALSLSADAQRELRRLQEMPETLTWHSLMIALLAMAICGTLVALGRAVRLGTRVLIRLLGRFVPRPLAIGVGLLVSATVVVFGTRDVVFDRGIIDVAARLAEKTDSSTKDGIVQPASPQVSGSPGSLVRWDELGYEGRNFTGSSLSPHRITTVTGKPAVQPIRVYIGQESAPTFTSRAELAVRELERTGAFDRDVLAVAGTTGRGWVNSTDAEPLEYMHGGNTAIVAVQYSYLPSWASFLVDKEQAGRATRALVEAVRARWLRIPAQERPKLVVFGESLGAYGIEASFDGPDDMLSKVDGALLAGTPNFSPIRRELTAHRDRGTPVWRPEYEKGRHFRFAQWPRKDLARPGPESAWKGPRVVYLQNASDAIVWWSPDLALEPPRWLRAPLGPDITDEVTWFPLVTFWQTTVDMAVSYGVGAPHGHRYGNGSVEGWAAVAPAAGWTEQDTAQLRRFMDQREAPY
;
A
#
# COMPACT_ATOMS: atom_id res chain seq x y z
N MET A 1 68.81 6.23 -2.63
CA MET A 1 69.45 4.90 -2.77
C MET A 1 68.60 4.06 -3.73
N GLY A 2 69.15 3.70 -4.89
CA GLY A 2 68.62 2.80 -5.95
C GLY A 2 67.46 3.35 -6.79
N GLN A 3 67.60 3.96 -7.99
CA GLN A 3 68.00 3.45 -9.34
C GLN A 3 67.19 2.23 -9.83
N ALA A 4 66.72 2.10 -11.09
CA ALA A 4 66.67 2.92 -12.32
C ALA A 4 65.90 2.13 -13.43
N ALA A 5 65.74 2.77 -14.61
CA ALA A 5 65.22 2.33 -15.93
C ALA A 5 63.70 2.55 -16.15
N ASP A 6 63.20 3.58 -16.85
CA ASP A 6 63.59 4.32 -18.07
C ASP A 6 63.47 3.51 -19.37
N ASP A 7 62.47 3.86 -20.20
CA ASP A 7 62.68 4.03 -21.65
C ASP A 7 61.61 4.95 -22.27
N ARG A 8 62.11 5.93 -23.02
CA ARG A 8 61.40 6.98 -23.76
C ARG A 8 61.33 6.64 -25.26
N ILE A 9 60.65 7.54 -25.99
CA ILE A 9 60.84 7.99 -27.40
C ILE A 9 59.54 7.81 -28.19
N ALA A 10 59.03 8.71 -29.04
CA ALA A 10 59.04 10.17 -29.26
C ALA A 10 58.08 10.42 -30.47
N GLN A 11 57.37 11.56 -30.50
CA GLN A 11 56.74 12.17 -31.70
C GLN A 11 57.83 12.71 -32.68
N PRO A 12 57.60 13.36 -33.88
CA PRO A 12 56.44 14.12 -34.43
C PRO A 12 56.34 14.04 -36.01
N PRO A 13 55.90 15.03 -36.88
CA PRO A 13 55.19 16.33 -36.71
C PRO A 13 54.04 16.68 -37.74
N HIS A 14 53.48 17.89 -37.54
CA HIS A 14 52.48 18.74 -38.25
C HIS A 14 52.42 18.85 -39.80
N ALA A 15 51.25 19.20 -40.38
CA ALA A 15 50.92 20.55 -40.92
C ALA A 15 49.61 20.66 -41.78
N ASP A 16 48.85 21.72 -41.50
CA ASP A 16 47.82 22.52 -42.22
C ASP A 16 47.28 22.21 -43.64
N ARG A 17 45.96 22.42 -43.83
CA ARG A 17 45.34 23.43 -44.74
C ARG A 17 43.78 23.35 -44.78
N HIS A 18 43.11 24.47 -44.51
CA HIS A 18 41.77 24.85 -45.00
C HIS A 18 41.90 25.53 -46.41
N PRO A 19 40.85 25.96 -47.18
CA PRO A 19 39.41 26.16 -46.87
C PRO A 19 38.38 25.78 -48.00
N ALA A 20 37.10 26.09 -47.75
CA ALA A 20 36.03 26.56 -48.67
C ALA A 20 35.08 25.56 -49.39
N ALA A 21 33.77 25.66 -49.09
CA ALA A 21 32.71 26.21 -49.97
C ALA A 21 31.32 25.56 -49.74
N ASP A 22 30.36 26.35 -49.22
CA ASP A 22 28.90 26.24 -49.48
C ASP A 22 28.56 26.96 -50.82
N PRO A 23 27.30 27.08 -51.28
CA PRO A 23 26.20 26.13 -51.58
C PRO A 23 25.77 26.31 -53.08
N PRO A 24 24.54 25.97 -53.56
CA PRO A 24 23.37 26.87 -53.36
C PRO A 24 21.98 26.20 -53.30
N SER A 25 21.01 27.08 -53.07
CA SER A 25 19.58 26.97 -52.83
C SER A 25 18.69 27.01 -54.10
N SER A 26 17.37 26.92 -53.86
CA SER A 26 16.21 27.35 -54.68
C SER A 26 15.73 26.37 -55.76
N ALA A 27 14.45 26.21 -56.10
CA ALA A 27 13.14 26.65 -55.61
C ALA A 27 12.06 25.86 -56.42
N SER A 28 10.80 25.93 -55.95
CA SER A 28 9.53 25.84 -56.72
C SER A 28 9.22 24.59 -57.57
N ASP A 29 8.21 23.80 -57.16
CA ASP A 29 6.91 23.70 -57.84
C ASP A 29 6.05 22.52 -57.32
N THR A 30 4.88 22.83 -56.77
CA THR A 30 3.67 21.98 -56.71
C THR A 30 2.86 22.19 -58.01
N PRO A 31 1.71 21.51 -58.32
CA PRO A 31 0.91 20.55 -57.54
C PRO A 31 0.39 19.31 -58.33
N SER A 32 -0.09 18.29 -57.62
CA SER A 32 -1.07 17.24 -58.03
C SER A 32 -1.18 16.28 -56.83
N GLY A 33 -2.28 15.94 -56.16
CA GLY A 33 -3.71 15.93 -56.48
C GLY A 33 -4.28 14.63 -55.90
N THR A 34 -5.48 14.70 -55.30
CA THR A 34 -6.34 13.63 -54.73
C THR A 34 -6.24 13.36 -53.22
N ALA A 35 -7.31 13.23 -52.44
CA ALA A 35 -8.68 13.75 -52.45
C ALA A 35 -9.33 13.27 -51.12
N GLU A 36 -9.83 14.19 -50.30
CA GLU A 36 -10.84 13.90 -49.25
C GLU A 36 -12.25 13.87 -49.88
N PRO A 37 -13.21 13.10 -49.32
CA PRO A 37 -14.63 13.22 -49.67
C PRO A 37 -15.38 14.23 -48.76
N PRO A 38 -16.48 14.84 -49.25
CA PRO A 38 -17.00 16.13 -48.78
C PRO A 38 -18.16 16.04 -47.76
N PRO A 39 -18.54 17.18 -47.13
CA PRO A 39 -19.80 17.31 -46.38
C PRO A 39 -20.95 17.72 -47.31
N ALA A 40 -22.12 17.13 -47.12
CA ALA A 40 -23.35 17.51 -47.80
C ALA A 40 -24.24 18.35 -46.88
N SER A 41 -24.49 19.59 -47.30
CA SER A 41 -25.52 20.49 -46.81
C SER A 41 -26.87 20.20 -47.48
N ARG A 42 -27.99 20.31 -46.74
CA ARG A 42 -29.22 20.94 -47.25
C ARG A 42 -30.10 21.46 -46.11
N THR A 43 -30.66 22.62 -46.40
CA THR A 43 -31.43 23.58 -45.61
C THR A 43 -32.93 23.25 -45.56
N ASP A 44 -33.60 23.70 -44.49
CA ASP A 44 -34.84 24.51 -44.45
C ASP A 44 -35.60 24.22 -43.13
N ALA A 45 -35.71 25.19 -42.21
CA ALA A 45 -36.68 26.28 -42.15
C ALA A 45 -37.85 25.92 -41.20
N GLY A 46 -38.09 26.78 -40.20
CA GLY A 46 -39.20 26.63 -39.24
C GLY A 46 -39.00 27.45 -37.96
N GLU A 47 -39.46 28.70 -38.01
CA GLU A 47 -39.48 29.71 -36.94
C GLU A 47 -40.27 29.32 -35.66
N PRO A 48 -40.13 30.10 -34.56
CA PRO A 48 -40.61 29.76 -33.22
C PRO A 48 -42.03 30.30 -32.94
N SER A 49 -42.74 29.69 -31.99
CA SER A 49 -43.97 30.27 -31.41
C SER A 49 -43.97 30.20 -29.89
N THR A 50 -43.93 31.39 -29.31
CA THR A 50 -44.40 31.83 -27.99
C THR A 50 -45.79 31.32 -27.63
N LEU A 51 -46.02 31.06 -26.33
CA LEU A 51 -47.27 31.38 -25.59
C LEU A 51 -47.05 31.26 -24.06
N LEU A 52 -47.21 32.39 -23.35
CA LEU A 52 -47.51 32.56 -21.91
C LEU A 52 -49.06 32.72 -21.76
N PRO A 53 -49.68 33.05 -20.58
CA PRO A 53 -49.64 32.51 -19.20
C PRO A 53 -51.08 32.30 -18.60
N GLY A 54 -51.18 31.87 -17.33
CA GLY A 54 -52.39 31.95 -16.46
C GLY A 54 -52.94 30.58 -16.01
N THR A 55 -53.45 30.33 -14.80
CA THR A 55 -54.05 31.15 -13.73
C THR A 55 -54.04 30.42 -12.37
N ALA A 56 -54.30 31.17 -11.29
CA ALA A 56 -54.14 30.84 -9.87
C ALA A 56 -55.35 30.21 -9.12
N GLU A 57 -55.01 29.57 -7.98
CA GLU A 57 -55.73 29.39 -6.67
C GLU A 57 -57.03 28.56 -6.53
N PRO A 58 -57.36 27.95 -5.34
CA PRO A 58 -57.10 28.41 -3.94
C PRO A 58 -56.60 27.35 -2.90
N PRO A 59 -56.33 27.75 -1.63
CA PRO A 59 -55.67 26.92 -0.61
C PRO A 59 -56.65 26.15 0.31
N GLY A 60 -56.23 24.99 0.84
CA GLY A 60 -57.06 24.17 1.70
C GLY A 60 -56.31 23.23 2.67
N ARG A 61 -56.22 23.68 3.92
CA ARG A 61 -56.21 22.93 5.20
C ARG A 61 -55.01 22.02 5.58
N LEU A 62 -54.32 22.51 6.62
CA LEU A 62 -53.49 21.80 7.60
C LEU A 62 -54.18 20.58 8.23
N PRO A 63 -53.42 19.53 8.58
CA PRO A 63 -53.67 18.72 9.77
C PRO A 63 -52.64 19.00 10.87
N SER A 64 -53.17 19.21 12.08
CA SER A 64 -52.49 19.47 13.35
C SER A 64 -51.47 18.39 13.78
N PRO A 65 -50.49 18.74 14.64
CA PRO A 65 -49.39 17.85 15.03
C PRO A 65 -49.83 16.80 16.05
N ARG A 66 -49.43 15.54 15.81
CA ARG A 66 -49.49 14.47 16.81
C ARG A 66 -48.29 14.59 17.76
N THR A 67 -48.61 14.72 19.03
CA THR A 67 -47.73 14.68 20.20
C THR A 67 -47.04 13.33 20.34
N VAL A 68 -45.70 13.34 20.38
CA VAL A 68 -44.88 12.23 20.89
C VAL A 68 -44.07 12.75 22.08
N ARG A 69 -44.27 12.12 23.24
CA ARG A 69 -43.65 12.43 24.52
C ARG A 69 -42.15 12.08 24.52
N LEU A 70 -41.32 13.01 24.97
CA LEU A 70 -39.95 12.78 25.44
C LEU A 70 -39.99 12.41 26.94
N PRO A 71 -39.17 11.46 27.44
CA PRO A 71 -38.90 11.32 28.86
C PRO A 71 -37.74 12.24 29.30
N GLY A 72 -37.98 13.01 30.37
CA GLY A 72 -37.02 13.93 30.97
C GLY A 72 -36.00 13.26 31.92
N PRO A 73 -35.03 14.06 32.43
CA PRO A 73 -33.84 13.59 33.14
C PRO A 73 -34.08 13.44 34.65
N ARG A 74 -33.30 12.58 35.31
CA ARG A 74 -33.15 12.55 36.77
C ARG A 74 -31.70 12.86 37.16
N VAL A 75 -31.56 13.85 38.02
CA VAL A 75 -30.33 14.30 38.67
C VAL A 75 -30.24 13.64 40.06
N GLY A 76 -29.05 13.19 40.44
CA GLY A 76 -28.64 12.84 41.81
C GLY A 76 -27.15 13.15 41.98
N PRO A 77 -26.68 13.64 43.15
CA PRO A 77 -25.47 14.47 43.27
C PRO A 77 -24.18 13.69 43.64
N PRO A 78 -23.00 14.36 43.68
CA PRO A 78 -21.69 13.73 43.64
C PRO A 78 -20.85 13.87 44.94
N SER A 79 -19.94 12.93 45.14
CA SER A 79 -18.74 12.98 46.00
C SER A 79 -17.98 11.65 45.80
N GLY A 80 -16.66 11.50 45.77
CA GLY A 80 -15.49 12.33 45.99
C GLY A 80 -14.34 11.37 46.39
N LEU A 81 -13.18 11.49 45.73
CA LEU A 81 -11.82 11.05 46.13
C LEU A 81 -11.45 9.55 46.37
N ARG A 82 -10.32 9.19 45.72
CA ARG A 82 -9.28 8.14 46.00
C ARG A 82 -8.81 8.08 47.49
N PRO A 83 -7.84 7.21 47.91
CA PRO A 83 -7.45 5.82 47.54
C PRO A 83 -7.11 4.92 48.79
N ALA A 84 -6.50 3.75 48.55
CA ALA A 84 -5.50 3.02 49.38
C ALA A 84 -5.91 1.78 50.22
N ASP A 85 -5.12 0.72 50.00
CA ASP A 85 -4.45 -0.23 50.92
C ASP A 85 -5.12 -0.79 52.18
N GLY A 86 -4.80 -2.07 52.46
CA GLY A 86 -4.39 -2.48 53.80
C GLY A 86 -5.28 -3.48 54.56
N THR A 87 -4.92 -4.76 54.44
CA THR A 87 -4.68 -5.75 55.52
C THR A 87 -5.38 -5.68 56.90
N ALA A 88 -5.84 -6.88 57.31
CA ALA A 88 -5.96 -7.43 58.68
C ALA A 88 -7.12 -6.89 59.55
N GLU A 89 -7.83 -7.64 60.41
CA GLU A 89 -7.43 -8.70 61.35
C GLU A 89 -8.65 -9.57 61.79
N SER A 90 -8.29 -10.72 62.40
CA SER A 90 -9.04 -11.82 63.06
C SER A 90 -9.83 -11.38 64.34
N PRO A 91 -10.35 -12.24 65.29
CA PRO A 91 -10.01 -13.65 65.61
C PRO A 91 -11.12 -14.61 66.15
N GLY A 92 -10.72 -15.89 66.28
CA GLY A 92 -11.12 -16.83 67.35
C GLY A 92 -12.17 -17.89 66.97
N ALA A 93 -12.10 -19.17 67.37
CA ALA A 93 -11.16 -19.97 68.15
C ALA A 93 -11.53 -21.47 67.95
N ASP A 94 -10.54 -22.36 67.97
CA ASP A 94 -10.63 -23.83 68.05
C ASP A 94 -10.79 -24.28 69.53
N PRO A 95 -10.86 -25.59 69.92
CA PRO A 95 -11.21 -26.84 69.21
C PRO A 95 -12.09 -27.85 70.04
N ALA A 96 -12.34 -29.07 69.49
CA ALA A 96 -12.32 -30.41 70.15
C ALA A 96 -13.56 -31.35 70.03
N GLY A 97 -13.38 -32.45 69.26
CA GLY A 97 -13.78 -33.87 69.52
C GLY A 97 -15.27 -34.32 69.57
N PRO A 98 -15.56 -35.63 69.72
CA PRO A 98 -15.34 -36.77 68.80
C PRO A 98 -16.65 -37.59 68.49
N ALA A 99 -16.50 -38.71 67.73
CA ALA A 99 -17.51 -39.75 67.32
C ALA A 99 -18.26 -40.43 68.52
N PRO A 100 -19.25 -41.37 68.42
CA PRO A 100 -19.47 -42.46 67.40
C PRO A 100 -20.94 -42.99 67.17
N GLY A 101 -21.08 -44.14 66.48
CA GLY A 101 -22.22 -45.11 66.54
C GLY A 101 -23.04 -45.21 65.23
N GLU A 102 -23.10 -46.30 64.46
CA GLU A 102 -23.51 -47.73 64.64
C GLU A 102 -24.91 -48.06 64.05
N SER A 103 -25.00 -49.28 63.50
CA SER A 103 -25.98 -49.93 62.60
C SER A 103 -27.39 -50.20 63.20
N PRO A 104 -28.35 -50.84 62.48
CA PRO A 104 -28.42 -52.31 62.21
C PRO A 104 -28.83 -52.69 60.75
N GLU A 105 -28.33 -53.80 60.15
CA GLU A 105 -28.86 -55.20 60.08
C GLU A 105 -30.25 -55.36 59.43
N ALA A 106 -30.65 -56.40 58.70
CA ALA A 106 -30.08 -57.48 57.87
C ALA A 106 -31.29 -58.34 57.40
N GLU A 107 -31.30 -58.96 56.21
CA GLU A 107 -31.76 -60.35 56.00
C GLU A 107 -31.56 -60.85 54.55
N THR A 108 -30.65 -61.82 54.52
CA THR A 108 -30.22 -62.92 53.65
C THR A 108 -31.25 -63.62 52.73
N GLU A 109 -30.79 -64.07 51.56
CA GLU A 109 -30.92 -65.48 51.12
C GLU A 109 -29.82 -65.83 50.10
N ALA A 110 -29.31 -67.06 50.16
CA ALA A 110 -28.11 -67.57 49.49
C ALA A 110 -28.40 -68.88 48.75
N GLU A 111 -27.68 -69.14 47.65
CA GLU A 111 -27.30 -70.43 47.03
C GLU A 111 -26.58 -70.06 45.70
N ALA A 112 -25.52 -70.68 45.16
CA ALA A 112 -24.61 -71.75 45.56
C ALA A 112 -23.30 -71.62 44.72
N GLU A 113 -22.27 -72.30 45.22
CA GLU A 113 -20.85 -72.49 44.83
C GLU A 113 -20.40 -72.41 43.35
N THR A 114 -19.22 -71.83 43.10
CA THR A 114 -18.04 -72.58 42.56
C THR A 114 -16.73 -71.76 42.67
N GLU A 115 -15.67 -72.40 43.20
CA GLU A 115 -14.29 -71.91 43.28
C GLU A 115 -13.65 -71.79 41.89
N THR A 116 -12.92 -70.70 41.59
CA THR A 116 -11.66 -70.76 40.78
C THR A 116 -10.79 -69.50 40.97
N GLU A 117 -9.62 -69.71 41.58
CA GLU A 117 -8.29 -69.13 41.31
C GLU A 117 -8.13 -67.69 40.76
N ALA A 118 -7.36 -66.87 41.50
CA ALA A 118 -7.03 -65.48 41.20
C ALA A 118 -5.98 -65.30 40.08
N ASP A 119 -6.22 -64.35 39.17
CA ASP A 119 -5.28 -63.86 38.14
C ASP A 119 -4.94 -62.37 38.45
N PRO A 120 -3.69 -61.87 38.32
CA PRO A 120 -3.29 -60.55 38.81
C PRO A 120 -3.79 -59.40 37.91
N PRO A 121 -3.82 -58.15 38.42
CA PRO A 121 -4.41 -57.04 37.67
C PRO A 121 -3.60 -56.71 36.40
N ARG A 122 -4.23 -56.85 35.23
CA ARG A 122 -3.67 -56.44 33.94
C ARG A 122 -3.50 -54.91 33.88
N PRO A 123 -2.40 -54.39 33.31
CA PRO A 123 -2.14 -52.95 33.29
C PRO A 123 -3.07 -52.25 32.30
N ARG A 124 -3.94 -51.36 32.80
CA ARG A 124 -4.89 -50.54 32.01
C ARG A 124 -4.22 -49.65 30.94
N GLY A 125 -2.90 -49.41 31.03
CA GLY A 125 -2.13 -48.68 30.01
C GLY A 125 -1.90 -49.47 28.70
N ALA A 126 -1.91 -50.81 28.74
CA ALA A 126 -1.65 -51.63 27.55
C ALA A 126 -2.84 -51.69 26.58
N LEU A 127 -4.06 -51.42 27.05
CA LEU A 127 -5.28 -51.46 26.23
C LEU A 127 -5.41 -50.20 25.35
N LEU A 128 -5.07 -49.02 25.90
CA LEU A 128 -5.10 -47.72 25.21
C LEU A 128 -4.05 -47.64 24.09
N LEU A 129 -2.87 -48.24 24.30
CA LEU A 129 -1.84 -48.38 23.25
C LEU A 129 -2.24 -49.39 22.16
N ARG A 130 -3.10 -50.38 22.46
CA ARG A 130 -3.58 -51.37 21.49
C ARG A 130 -4.71 -50.83 20.60
N THR A 131 -5.60 -50.00 21.15
CA THR A 131 -6.70 -49.37 20.39
C THR A 131 -6.23 -48.27 19.44
N LEU A 132 -5.14 -47.57 19.76
CA LEU A 132 -4.52 -46.58 18.87
C LEU A 132 -3.61 -47.21 17.79
N ARG A 133 -3.07 -48.41 18.01
CA ARG A 133 -2.16 -49.09 17.07
C ARG A 133 -2.79 -49.37 15.71
N GLY A 134 -4.04 -49.85 15.68
CA GLY A 134 -4.77 -50.17 14.44
C GLY A 134 -4.90 -48.97 13.49
N PRO A 135 -5.51 -47.85 13.91
CA PRO A 135 -5.67 -46.66 13.06
C PRO A 135 -4.34 -45.97 12.73
N VAL A 136 -3.37 -45.94 13.65
CA VAL A 136 -2.03 -45.38 13.39
C VAL A 136 -1.27 -46.22 12.36
N LEU A 137 -1.29 -47.55 12.47
CA LEU A 137 -0.67 -48.45 11.47
C LEU A 137 -1.36 -48.35 10.11
N ALA A 138 -2.68 -48.15 10.08
CA ALA A 138 -3.43 -47.91 8.84
C ALA A 138 -3.00 -46.57 8.18
N LEU A 139 -2.88 -45.50 8.97
CA LEU A 139 -2.40 -44.19 8.50
C LEU A 139 -0.95 -44.25 8.01
N LEU A 140 -0.07 -44.97 8.71
CA LEU A 140 1.34 -45.15 8.29
C LEU A 140 1.47 -45.95 6.99
N ARG A 141 0.56 -46.90 6.73
CA ARG A 141 0.55 -47.69 5.48
C ARG A 141 -0.04 -46.91 4.29
N HIS A 142 -1.02 -46.03 4.54
CA HIS A 142 -1.66 -45.21 3.53
C HIS A 142 -1.84 -43.75 4.01
N PRO A 143 -0.74 -42.97 4.05
CA PRO A 143 -0.73 -41.58 4.57
C PRO A 143 -1.32 -40.55 3.59
N TYR A 144 -2.09 -41.01 2.61
CA TYR A 144 -2.69 -40.23 1.53
C TYR A 144 -4.04 -40.83 1.14
N TRP A 145 -4.98 -39.99 0.70
CA TRP A 145 -6.29 -40.45 0.21
C TRP A 145 -6.23 -40.79 -1.28
N GLU A 146 -6.74 -41.94 -1.71
CA GLU A 146 -6.98 -42.23 -3.13
C GLU A 146 -8.47 -42.08 -3.44
N PRO A 147 -8.89 -41.13 -4.29
CA PRO A 147 -10.28 -41.04 -4.70
C PRO A 147 -10.68 -42.28 -5.51
N ALA A 148 -11.89 -42.78 -5.29
CA ALA A 148 -12.43 -43.92 -6.03
C ALA A 148 -12.62 -43.65 -7.54
N ASP A 149 -12.72 -42.38 -7.97
CA ASP A 149 -12.93 -42.00 -9.38
C ASP A 149 -12.07 -40.77 -9.79
N PRO A 150 -11.32 -40.83 -10.92
CA PRO A 150 -10.61 -39.68 -11.49
C PRO A 150 -11.49 -38.47 -11.87
N ALA A 151 -12.82 -38.61 -11.90
CA ALA A 151 -13.78 -37.54 -12.15
C ALA A 151 -13.93 -36.53 -10.98
N TYR A 152 -13.55 -36.91 -9.75
CA TYR A 152 -13.68 -36.03 -8.58
C TYR A 152 -12.62 -34.92 -8.58
N VAL A 153 -12.92 -33.77 -9.19
CA VAL A 153 -12.00 -32.62 -9.25
C VAL A 153 -11.79 -31.97 -7.87
N LEU A 154 -12.87 -31.80 -7.08
CA LEU A 154 -12.79 -31.16 -5.77
C LEU A 154 -12.14 -32.05 -4.71
N ARG A 155 -12.55 -33.32 -4.63
CA ARG A 155 -12.11 -34.28 -3.59
C ARG A 155 -10.80 -34.99 -3.90
N ARG A 156 -10.06 -34.56 -4.93
CA ARG A 156 -8.79 -35.19 -5.30
C ARG A 156 -7.71 -34.88 -4.27
N TRP A 157 -7.05 -35.91 -3.74
CA TRP A 157 -5.86 -35.70 -2.91
C TRP A 157 -4.78 -34.96 -3.68
N PRO A 158 -4.11 -33.96 -3.09
CA PRO A 158 -3.06 -33.21 -3.78
C PRO A 158 -1.90 -34.12 -4.19
N GLY A 159 -1.27 -33.80 -5.33
CA GLY A 159 -0.04 -34.46 -5.72
C GLY A 159 1.10 -34.08 -4.78
N LEU A 160 2.04 -35.01 -4.54
CA LEU A 160 3.18 -34.77 -3.66
C LEU A 160 4.03 -33.59 -4.15
N THR A 161 4.27 -33.48 -5.46
CA THR A 161 4.99 -32.35 -6.07
C THR A 161 4.29 -31.02 -5.79
N ALA A 162 2.96 -30.96 -5.94
CA ALA A 162 2.18 -29.77 -5.66
C ALA A 162 2.27 -29.37 -4.17
N MET A 163 2.27 -30.34 -3.25
CA MET A 163 2.47 -30.08 -1.82
C MET A 163 3.89 -29.58 -1.52
N CYS A 164 4.91 -30.22 -2.05
CA CYS A 164 6.31 -29.78 -1.86
C CYS A 164 6.52 -28.34 -2.36
N CYS A 165 6.00 -28.01 -3.56
CA CYS A 165 6.08 -26.65 -4.07
C CYS A 165 5.27 -25.64 -3.23
N ALA A 166 4.08 -26.02 -2.75
CA ALA A 166 3.28 -25.17 -1.87
C ALA A 166 4.02 -24.85 -0.56
N THR A 167 4.61 -25.87 0.07
CA THR A 167 5.39 -25.71 1.31
C THR A 167 6.67 -24.91 1.09
N LEU A 168 7.38 -25.13 -0.02
CA LEU A 168 8.55 -24.32 -0.37
C LEU A 168 8.18 -22.84 -0.52
N PHE A 169 7.11 -22.54 -1.26
CA PHE A 169 6.61 -21.18 -1.44
C PHE A 169 6.12 -20.56 -0.13
N PHE A 170 5.52 -21.35 0.76
CA PHE A 170 5.22 -20.91 2.12
C PHE A 170 6.50 -20.50 2.87
N TRP A 171 7.57 -21.31 2.83
CA TRP A 171 8.84 -20.93 3.46
C TRP A 171 9.45 -19.68 2.84
N LEU A 172 9.40 -19.53 1.52
CA LEU A 172 9.84 -18.32 0.84
C LEU A 172 9.03 -17.09 1.27
N SER A 173 7.74 -17.24 1.58
CA SER A 173 6.94 -16.12 2.08
C SER A 173 7.38 -15.62 3.46
N LEU A 174 8.02 -16.48 4.26
CA LEU A 174 8.48 -16.19 5.62
C LEU A 174 9.80 -15.41 5.64
N THR A 175 10.46 -15.21 4.50
CA THR A 175 11.65 -14.37 4.40
C THR A 175 11.33 -12.93 4.80
N PRO A 176 12.30 -12.19 5.37
CA PRO A 176 12.10 -10.78 5.69
C PRO A 176 11.81 -9.96 4.43
N SER A 177 11.22 -8.79 4.64
CA SER A 177 10.86 -7.82 3.61
C SER A 177 11.14 -6.40 4.13
N LEU A 178 10.49 -5.37 3.58
CA LEU A 178 10.80 -3.98 3.89
C LEU A 178 10.33 -3.53 5.29
N VAL A 179 9.19 -4.02 5.78
CA VAL A 179 8.63 -3.61 7.09
C VAL A 179 8.19 -4.83 7.93
N PRO A 180 8.24 -4.75 9.27
CA PRO A 180 7.74 -5.78 10.15
C PRO A 180 6.24 -6.01 9.95
N ARG A 181 5.84 -7.27 9.84
CA ARG A 181 4.45 -7.62 9.53
C ARG A 181 3.70 -8.12 10.77
N PRO A 182 2.45 -7.66 10.96
CA PRO A 182 1.52 -8.36 11.84
C PRO A 182 1.31 -9.81 11.38
N TRP A 183 1.18 -10.72 12.34
CA TRP A 183 1.00 -12.14 12.06
C TRP A 183 -0.18 -12.49 11.13
N PRO A 184 -1.35 -11.80 11.17
CA PRO A 184 -2.45 -12.15 10.27
C PRO A 184 -2.07 -11.92 8.80
N LEU A 185 -1.37 -10.82 8.51
CA LEU A 185 -0.93 -10.48 7.16
C LEU A 185 0.16 -11.44 6.68
N GLN A 186 1.09 -11.83 7.56
CA GLN A 186 2.08 -12.85 7.22
C GLN A 186 1.40 -14.20 6.89
N GLY A 187 0.33 -14.57 7.60
CA GLY A 187 -0.49 -15.75 7.26
C GLY A 187 -1.19 -15.63 5.91
N VAL A 188 -1.75 -14.46 5.57
CA VAL A 188 -2.35 -14.20 4.26
C VAL A 188 -1.33 -14.31 3.13
N ILE A 189 -0.17 -13.65 3.25
CA ILE A 189 0.93 -13.74 2.27
C ILE A 189 1.36 -15.20 2.12
N GLY A 190 1.56 -15.91 3.24
CA GLY A 190 1.94 -17.31 3.23
C GLY A 190 0.93 -18.19 2.51
N GLY A 191 -0.36 -17.96 2.71
CA GLY A 191 -1.42 -18.71 2.03
C GLY A 191 -1.50 -18.44 0.52
N ILE A 192 -1.41 -17.18 0.10
CA ILE A 192 -1.40 -16.80 -1.32
C ILE A 192 -0.17 -17.38 -2.02
N THR A 193 1.01 -17.21 -1.42
CA THR A 193 2.28 -17.68 -1.98
C THR A 193 2.30 -19.21 -2.06
N ALA A 194 1.82 -19.91 -1.02
CA ALA A 194 1.66 -21.36 -1.03
C ALA A 194 0.69 -21.84 -2.13
N ALA A 195 -0.41 -21.12 -2.37
CA ALA A 195 -1.35 -21.46 -3.44
C ALA A 195 -0.73 -21.30 -4.84
N ILE A 196 0.12 -20.28 -5.04
CA ILE A 196 0.92 -20.12 -6.28
C ILE A 196 1.88 -21.29 -6.43
N GLY A 197 2.62 -21.64 -5.38
CA GLY A 197 3.52 -22.81 -5.38
C GLY A 197 2.76 -24.11 -5.68
N TYR A 198 1.56 -24.27 -5.13
CA TYR A 198 0.68 -25.41 -5.42
C TYR A 198 0.31 -25.48 -6.91
N ALA A 199 -0.08 -24.36 -7.51
CA ALA A 199 -0.45 -24.28 -8.92
C ALA A 199 0.74 -24.62 -9.83
N ILE A 200 1.93 -24.08 -9.54
CA ILE A 200 3.18 -24.38 -10.26
C ILE A 200 3.54 -25.85 -10.14
N GLY A 201 3.50 -26.41 -8.93
CA GLY A 201 3.81 -27.83 -8.72
C GLY A 201 2.81 -28.77 -9.41
N GLY A 202 1.54 -28.39 -9.46
CA GLY A 202 0.51 -29.10 -10.23
C GLY A 202 0.71 -29.03 -11.74
N LEU A 203 1.15 -27.88 -12.26
CA LEU A 203 1.52 -27.70 -13.67
C LEU A 203 2.75 -28.54 -14.02
N LEU A 204 3.79 -28.51 -13.18
CA LEU A 204 5.00 -29.30 -13.36
C LEU A 204 4.68 -30.80 -13.37
N GLU A 205 3.84 -31.27 -12.45
CA GLU A 205 3.39 -32.67 -12.42
C GLU A 205 2.66 -33.05 -13.71
N TRP A 206 1.82 -32.15 -14.26
CA TRP A 206 1.13 -32.37 -15.53
C TRP A 206 2.09 -32.43 -16.72
N LEU A 207 3.05 -31.50 -16.80
CA LEU A 207 4.08 -31.48 -17.85
C LEU A 207 4.97 -32.72 -17.80
N LEU A 208 5.42 -33.13 -16.61
CA LEU A 208 6.21 -34.34 -16.42
C LEU A 208 5.43 -35.60 -16.86
N ARG A 209 4.14 -35.69 -16.51
CA ARG A 209 3.27 -36.79 -16.95
C ARG A 209 3.10 -36.82 -18.47
N LEU A 210 3.04 -35.66 -19.13
CA LEU A 210 2.94 -35.55 -20.58
C LEU A 210 4.24 -35.97 -21.28
N ALA A 211 5.39 -35.48 -20.81
CA ALA A 211 6.69 -35.73 -21.42
C ALA A 211 7.18 -37.16 -21.17
N LEU A 212 7.07 -37.65 -19.93
CA LEU A 212 7.59 -38.97 -19.53
C LEU A 212 6.56 -40.09 -19.71
N GLY A 213 5.26 -39.77 -19.82
CA GLY A 213 4.20 -40.76 -19.99
C GLY A 213 4.37 -41.68 -21.21
N PRO A 214 4.68 -41.17 -22.41
CA PRO A 214 4.95 -41.98 -23.60
C PRO A 214 6.20 -42.86 -23.45
N LEU A 215 7.29 -42.31 -22.89
CA LEU A 215 8.55 -43.01 -22.66
C LEU A 215 8.38 -44.14 -21.63
N TYR A 216 7.68 -43.86 -20.53
CA TYR A 216 7.35 -44.83 -19.50
C TYR A 216 6.47 -45.96 -20.04
N ARG A 217 5.46 -45.65 -20.87
CA ARG A 217 4.62 -46.67 -21.54
C ARG A 217 5.43 -47.52 -22.52
N ARG A 218 6.36 -46.92 -23.27
CA ARG A 218 7.18 -47.60 -24.30
C ARG A 218 8.29 -48.47 -23.70
N HIS A 219 8.89 -48.07 -22.60
CA HIS A 219 9.98 -48.82 -21.93
C HIS A 219 9.54 -49.55 -20.66
N ARG A 220 8.23 -49.67 -20.43
CA ARG A 220 7.63 -50.34 -19.26
C ARG A 220 8.28 -51.69 -18.94
N SER A 221 8.55 -52.49 -19.96
CA SER A 221 9.14 -53.83 -19.85
C SER A 221 10.67 -53.87 -19.65
N ARG A 222 11.39 -52.77 -19.89
CA ARG A 222 12.83 -52.62 -19.59
C ARG A 222 13.06 -51.95 -18.24
N VAL A 223 12.26 -50.94 -17.90
CA VAL A 223 12.26 -50.29 -16.58
C VAL A 223 11.91 -51.29 -15.48
N HIS A 224 10.94 -52.19 -15.73
CA HIS A 224 10.63 -53.29 -14.80
C HIS A 224 11.78 -54.29 -14.56
N ARG A 225 12.74 -54.37 -15.48
CA ARG A 225 13.90 -55.27 -15.36
C ARG A 225 15.11 -54.61 -14.69
N LEU A 226 15.26 -53.29 -14.84
CA LEU A 226 16.40 -52.54 -14.27
C LEU A 226 16.13 -52.00 -12.85
N LEU A 227 14.86 -51.78 -12.47
CA LEU A 227 14.47 -51.51 -11.08
C LEU A 227 13.52 -52.61 -10.58
N PRO A 228 14.04 -53.69 -9.95
CA PRO A 228 13.22 -54.75 -9.35
C PRO A 228 12.58 -54.21 -8.06
N GLY A 229 11.53 -53.43 -8.25
CA GLY A 229 10.82 -52.73 -7.20
C GLY A 229 9.88 -51.76 -7.89
N HIS A 230 8.64 -52.17 -8.11
CA HIS A 230 7.60 -51.20 -8.46
C HIS A 230 7.68 -50.05 -7.44
N PRO A 231 7.36 -48.79 -7.78
CA PRO A 231 6.98 -47.83 -6.77
C PRO A 231 5.64 -48.29 -6.19
N GLY A 232 5.67 -49.34 -5.36
CA GLY A 232 4.50 -49.90 -4.73
C GLY A 232 3.87 -48.88 -3.79
N PRO A 233 2.66 -49.15 -3.27
CA PRO A 233 2.02 -48.28 -2.28
C PRO A 233 2.95 -47.93 -1.11
N HIS A 234 3.87 -48.84 -0.74
CA HIS A 234 4.90 -48.61 0.27
C HIS A 234 5.91 -47.50 -0.06
N TRP A 235 6.35 -47.36 -1.32
CA TRP A 235 7.28 -46.28 -1.71
C TRP A 235 6.57 -44.92 -1.64
N ARG A 236 5.34 -44.86 -2.14
CA ARG A 236 4.51 -43.66 -2.07
C ARG A 236 4.17 -43.30 -0.63
N ALA A 237 3.88 -44.27 0.22
CA ALA A 237 3.66 -44.07 1.65
C ALA A 237 4.92 -43.53 2.34
N ARG A 238 6.09 -44.13 2.09
CA ARG A 238 7.38 -43.62 2.60
C ARG A 238 7.67 -42.20 2.13
N ALA A 239 7.39 -41.86 0.87
CA ALA A 239 7.58 -40.51 0.35
C ALA A 239 6.67 -39.49 1.06
N TRP A 240 5.42 -39.83 1.32
CA TRP A 240 4.50 -38.97 2.09
C TRP A 240 4.88 -38.85 3.56
N LEU A 241 5.28 -39.95 4.22
CA LEU A 241 5.78 -39.90 5.60
C LEU A 241 7.07 -39.07 5.71
N GLY A 242 8.00 -39.27 4.78
CA GLY A 242 9.22 -38.49 4.67
C GLY A 242 8.91 -37.01 4.45
N TYR A 243 7.95 -36.70 3.57
CA TYR A 243 7.44 -35.34 3.39
C TYR A 243 6.89 -34.77 4.69
N TYR A 244 5.96 -35.44 5.39
CA TYR A 244 5.37 -34.89 6.63
C TYR A 244 6.42 -34.63 7.71
N LEU A 245 7.36 -35.57 7.90
CA LEU A 245 8.42 -35.41 8.89
C LEU A 245 9.34 -34.23 8.55
N LEU A 246 9.85 -34.21 7.31
CA LEU A 246 10.78 -33.20 6.84
C LEU A 246 10.12 -31.83 6.74
N SER A 247 8.91 -31.75 6.18
CA SER A 247 8.17 -30.50 6.02
C SER A 247 7.85 -29.87 7.36
N THR A 248 7.47 -30.67 8.37
CA THR A 248 7.17 -30.17 9.70
C THR A 248 8.42 -29.60 10.36
N GLY A 249 9.52 -30.36 10.37
CA GLY A 249 10.79 -29.90 10.96
C GLY A 249 11.33 -28.64 10.29
N LEU A 250 11.34 -28.60 8.96
CA LEU A 250 11.79 -27.42 8.20
C LEU A 250 10.84 -26.24 8.35
N THR A 251 9.53 -26.45 8.51
CA THR A 251 8.58 -25.36 8.78
C THR A 251 8.84 -24.73 10.13
N VAL A 252 9.11 -25.54 11.16
CA VAL A 252 9.49 -25.01 12.49
C VAL A 252 10.78 -24.19 12.37
N ALA A 253 11.80 -24.72 11.69
CA ALA A 253 13.05 -23.98 11.47
C ALA A 253 12.83 -22.67 10.70
N ALA A 254 12.05 -22.69 9.61
CA ALA A 254 11.77 -21.50 8.81
C ALA A 254 10.98 -20.44 9.60
N LEU A 255 10.03 -20.85 10.44
CA LEU A 255 9.31 -19.93 11.33
C LEU A 255 10.23 -19.32 12.39
N SER A 256 11.18 -20.10 12.94
CA SER A 256 12.18 -19.58 13.88
C SER A 256 13.10 -18.55 13.22
N LEU A 257 13.64 -18.85 12.04
CA LEU A 257 14.47 -17.92 11.27
C LEU A 257 13.69 -16.64 10.91
N SER A 258 12.43 -16.78 10.51
CA SER A 258 11.54 -15.65 10.26
C SER A 258 11.33 -14.79 11.51
N ALA A 259 11.19 -15.41 12.68
CA ALA A 259 11.03 -14.68 13.93
C ALA A 259 12.30 -13.92 14.35
N ASP A 260 13.48 -14.45 14.06
CA ASP A 260 14.76 -13.75 14.27
C ASP A 260 14.89 -12.57 13.29
N ALA A 261 14.61 -12.80 12.00
CA ALA A 261 14.64 -11.76 10.96
C ALA A 261 13.65 -10.61 11.26
N GLN A 262 12.45 -10.94 11.76
CA GLN A 262 11.46 -9.94 12.19
C GLN A 262 11.92 -9.14 13.41
N ARG A 263 12.67 -9.75 14.34
CA ARG A 263 13.26 -9.04 15.49
C ARG A 263 14.33 -8.07 15.03
N GLU A 264 15.19 -8.48 14.10
CA GLU A 264 16.21 -7.59 13.53
C GLU A 264 15.59 -6.42 12.77
N LEU A 265 14.57 -6.67 11.93
CA LEU A 265 13.88 -5.60 11.21
C LEU A 265 13.17 -4.62 12.14
N ARG A 266 12.58 -5.12 13.24
CA ARG A 266 12.00 -4.25 14.30
C ARG A 266 13.08 -3.41 14.98
N ARG A 267 14.25 -3.97 15.24
CA ARG A 267 15.39 -3.24 15.83
C ARG A 267 15.87 -2.12 14.90
N LEU A 268 16.01 -2.40 13.61
CA LEU A 268 16.40 -1.42 12.59
C LEU A 268 15.39 -0.28 12.41
N GLN A 269 14.12 -0.54 12.72
CA GLN A 269 13.01 0.42 12.58
C GLN A 269 12.50 0.93 13.92
N GLU A 270 13.31 0.78 14.98
CA GLU A 270 13.04 1.32 16.32
C GLU A 270 11.67 0.90 16.90
N MET A 271 11.23 -0.32 16.56
CA MET A 271 9.97 -0.90 17.04
C MET A 271 10.19 -1.82 18.24
N PRO A 272 9.18 -1.94 19.13
CA PRO A 272 9.24 -2.90 20.22
C PRO A 272 9.28 -4.35 19.70
N GLU A 273 9.98 -5.20 20.45
CA GLU A 273 10.04 -6.64 20.22
C GLU A 273 8.65 -7.29 20.39
N THR A 274 8.39 -8.38 19.67
CA THR A 274 7.12 -9.11 19.76
C THR A 274 7.27 -10.56 20.19
N LEU A 275 6.21 -11.07 20.82
CA LEU A 275 6.07 -12.44 21.28
C LEU A 275 6.09 -13.47 20.13
N THR A 276 6.76 -14.61 20.36
CA THR A 276 7.00 -15.72 19.42
C THR A 276 5.79 -16.64 19.17
N TRP A 277 4.74 -16.56 20.01
CA TRP A 277 3.55 -17.44 19.95
C TRP A 277 2.76 -17.35 18.62
N HIS A 278 2.90 -16.25 17.87
CA HIS A 278 2.17 -16.03 16.62
C HIS A 278 2.56 -16.99 15.47
N SER A 279 3.69 -17.68 15.57
CA SER A 279 4.22 -18.56 14.52
C SER A 279 3.24 -19.68 14.11
N LEU A 280 2.55 -20.29 15.08
CA LEU A 280 1.55 -21.32 14.81
C LEU A 280 0.33 -20.74 14.10
N MET A 281 -0.12 -19.54 14.51
CA MET A 281 -1.26 -18.87 13.91
C MET A 281 -1.00 -18.48 12.45
N ILE A 282 0.23 -18.05 12.13
CA ILE A 282 0.67 -17.79 10.75
C ILE A 282 0.49 -19.04 9.88
N ALA A 283 1.00 -20.19 10.34
CA ALA A 283 0.90 -21.44 9.61
C ALA A 283 -0.55 -21.90 9.42
N LEU A 284 -1.38 -21.82 10.48
CA LEU A 284 -2.80 -22.19 10.41
C LEU A 284 -3.58 -21.30 9.43
N LEU A 285 -3.38 -19.98 9.51
CA LEU A 285 -4.05 -19.04 8.61
C LEU A 285 -3.58 -19.22 7.17
N ALA A 286 -2.28 -19.41 6.94
CA ALA A 286 -1.73 -19.69 5.61
C ALA A 286 -2.32 -20.97 5.00
N MET A 287 -2.44 -22.05 5.79
CA MET A 287 -3.09 -23.28 5.34
C MET A 287 -4.56 -23.05 5.00
N ALA A 288 -5.30 -22.29 5.80
CA ALA A 288 -6.71 -21.99 5.55
C ALA A 288 -6.90 -21.18 4.25
N ILE A 289 -6.10 -20.13 4.05
CA ILE A 289 -6.12 -19.29 2.84
C ILE A 289 -5.71 -20.12 1.61
N CYS A 290 -4.60 -20.85 1.68
CA CYS A 290 -4.13 -21.71 0.59
C CYS A 290 -5.19 -22.76 0.22
N GLY A 291 -5.74 -23.46 1.21
CA GLY A 291 -6.81 -24.44 1.01
C GLY A 291 -8.04 -23.84 0.34
N THR A 292 -8.44 -22.64 0.75
CA THR A 292 -9.58 -21.90 0.15
C THR A 292 -9.30 -21.53 -1.31
N LEU A 293 -8.13 -20.97 -1.62
CA LEU A 293 -7.74 -20.59 -2.99
C LEU A 293 -7.64 -21.82 -3.90
N VAL A 294 -7.06 -22.92 -3.41
CA VAL A 294 -6.99 -24.19 -4.15
C VAL A 294 -8.39 -24.78 -4.37
N ALA A 295 -9.27 -24.72 -3.38
CA ALA A 295 -10.65 -25.16 -3.51
C ALA A 295 -11.41 -24.34 -4.56
N LEU A 296 -11.25 -23.02 -4.56
CA LEU A 296 -11.83 -22.12 -5.56
C LEU A 296 -11.30 -22.43 -6.97
N GLY A 297 -9.98 -22.58 -7.13
CA GLY A 297 -9.38 -22.97 -8.40
C GLY A 297 -9.87 -24.34 -8.91
N ARG A 298 -10.09 -25.30 -8.00
CA ARG A 298 -10.69 -26.60 -8.34
C ARG A 298 -12.17 -26.48 -8.71
N ALA A 299 -12.93 -25.59 -8.08
CA ALA A 299 -14.32 -25.30 -8.43
C ALA A 299 -14.43 -24.69 -9.83
N VAL A 300 -13.58 -23.71 -10.16
CA VAL A 300 -13.46 -23.15 -11.52
C VAL A 300 -13.14 -24.24 -12.53
N ARG A 301 -12.16 -25.11 -12.21
CA ARG A 301 -11.80 -26.24 -13.08
C ARG A 301 -12.96 -27.22 -13.27
N LEU A 302 -13.74 -27.50 -12.23
CA LEU A 302 -14.92 -28.34 -12.31
C LEU A 302 -15.99 -27.70 -13.21
N GLY A 303 -16.29 -26.42 -13.01
CA GLY A 303 -17.22 -25.65 -13.84
C GLY A 303 -16.80 -25.66 -15.31
N THR A 304 -15.51 -25.42 -15.58
CA THR A 304 -14.93 -25.50 -16.93
C THR A 304 -15.14 -26.88 -17.55
N ARG A 305 -14.93 -27.97 -16.80
CA ARG A 305 -15.17 -29.34 -17.31
C ARG A 305 -16.65 -29.64 -17.55
N VAL A 306 -17.54 -29.11 -16.72
CA VAL A 306 -19.00 -29.22 -16.93
C VAL A 306 -19.37 -28.48 -18.21
N LEU A 307 -18.89 -27.26 -18.38
CA LEU A 307 -19.12 -26.45 -19.58
C LEU A 307 -18.61 -27.15 -20.84
N ILE A 308 -17.36 -27.63 -20.86
CA ILE A 308 -16.79 -28.38 -22.00
C ILE A 308 -17.64 -29.63 -22.32
N ARG A 309 -18.14 -30.35 -21.31
CA ARG A 309 -19.01 -31.52 -21.53
C ARG A 309 -20.35 -31.13 -22.13
N LEU A 310 -20.94 -30.01 -21.71
CA LEU A 310 -22.19 -29.50 -22.27
C LEU A 310 -22.00 -29.04 -23.73
N LEU A 311 -20.94 -28.27 -24.02
CA LEU A 311 -20.62 -27.87 -25.39
C LEU A 311 -20.29 -29.06 -26.29
N GLY A 312 -19.62 -30.08 -25.76
CA GLY A 312 -19.31 -31.32 -26.48
C GLY A 312 -20.54 -32.11 -26.94
N ARG A 313 -21.76 -31.74 -26.50
CA ARG A 313 -23.02 -32.27 -27.04
C ARG A 313 -23.40 -31.64 -28.38
N PHE A 314 -22.86 -30.46 -28.70
CA PHE A 314 -23.23 -29.65 -29.86
C PHE A 314 -22.07 -29.45 -30.85
N VAL A 315 -20.82 -29.46 -30.38
CA VAL A 315 -19.63 -29.22 -31.23
C VAL A 315 -18.55 -30.29 -31.05
N PRO A 316 -17.67 -30.49 -32.06
CA PRO A 316 -16.54 -31.42 -31.95
C PRO A 316 -15.67 -31.13 -30.73
N ARG A 317 -15.14 -32.20 -30.13
CA ARG A 317 -14.37 -32.16 -28.88
C ARG A 317 -13.24 -31.12 -28.83
N PRO A 318 -12.39 -30.92 -29.86
CA PRO A 318 -11.35 -29.89 -29.80
C PRO A 318 -11.94 -28.47 -29.73
N LEU A 319 -13.03 -28.21 -30.46
CA LEU A 319 -13.74 -26.93 -30.42
C LEU A 319 -14.42 -26.71 -29.07
N ALA A 320 -15.06 -27.74 -28.50
CA ALA A 320 -15.66 -27.68 -27.17
C ALA A 320 -14.64 -27.32 -26.08
N ILE A 321 -13.41 -27.86 -26.17
CA ILE A 321 -12.32 -27.55 -25.25
C ILE A 321 -11.87 -26.10 -25.43
N GLY A 322 -11.60 -25.67 -26.66
CA GLY A 322 -11.16 -24.30 -26.95
C GLY A 322 -12.16 -23.25 -26.48
N VAL A 323 -13.42 -23.40 -26.88
CA VAL A 323 -14.51 -22.47 -26.49
C VAL A 323 -14.78 -22.54 -24.99
N GLY A 324 -14.84 -23.74 -24.39
CA GLY A 324 -15.08 -23.87 -22.96
C GLY A 324 -13.97 -23.26 -22.10
N LEU A 325 -12.70 -23.37 -22.51
CA LEU A 325 -11.58 -22.69 -21.87
C LEU A 325 -11.66 -21.17 -22.05
N LEU A 326 -11.94 -20.69 -23.26
CA LEU A 326 -12.06 -19.26 -23.55
C LEU A 326 -13.18 -18.63 -22.72
N VAL A 327 -14.36 -19.23 -22.70
CA VAL A 327 -15.51 -18.75 -21.91
C VAL A 327 -15.19 -18.79 -20.42
N SER A 328 -14.58 -19.87 -19.91
CA SER A 328 -14.22 -19.94 -18.49
C SER A 328 -13.16 -18.91 -18.12
N ALA A 329 -12.15 -18.69 -18.96
CA ALA A 329 -11.14 -17.66 -18.76
C ALA A 329 -11.77 -16.26 -18.79
N THR A 330 -12.68 -16.00 -19.73
CA THR A 330 -13.43 -14.75 -19.83
C THR A 330 -14.27 -14.51 -18.58
N VAL A 331 -15.06 -15.50 -18.14
CA VAL A 331 -15.87 -15.40 -16.93
C VAL A 331 -15.01 -15.20 -15.68
N VAL A 332 -13.85 -15.85 -15.58
CA VAL A 332 -12.93 -15.62 -14.45
C VAL A 332 -12.33 -14.23 -14.51
N VAL A 333 -11.80 -13.80 -15.66
CA VAL A 333 -11.14 -12.49 -15.80
C VAL A 333 -12.14 -11.35 -15.63
N PHE A 334 -13.20 -11.33 -16.43
CA PHE A 334 -14.23 -10.28 -16.40
C PHE A 334 -15.15 -10.43 -15.18
N GLY A 335 -15.50 -11.64 -14.75
CA GLY A 335 -16.28 -11.81 -13.52
C GLY A 335 -15.50 -11.36 -12.28
N THR A 336 -14.20 -11.64 -12.19
CA THR A 336 -13.39 -11.13 -11.07
C THR A 336 -13.20 -9.62 -11.18
N ARG A 337 -13.00 -9.07 -12.38
CA ARG A 337 -12.87 -7.62 -12.58
C ARG A 337 -14.18 -6.88 -12.31
N ASP A 338 -15.26 -7.22 -13.01
CA ASP A 338 -16.54 -6.51 -12.94
C ASP A 338 -17.26 -6.75 -11.62
N VAL A 339 -17.26 -7.97 -11.07
CA VAL A 339 -18.04 -8.31 -9.86
C VAL A 339 -17.25 -8.08 -8.58
N VAL A 340 -15.96 -8.41 -8.54
CA VAL A 340 -15.15 -8.27 -7.31
C VAL A 340 -14.51 -6.89 -7.23
N PHE A 341 -13.90 -6.40 -8.31
CA PHE A 341 -13.24 -5.09 -8.29
C PHE A 341 -14.24 -3.93 -8.50
N ASP A 342 -14.91 -3.86 -9.66
CA ASP A 342 -15.68 -2.67 -10.04
C ASP A 342 -16.98 -2.54 -9.22
N ARG A 343 -17.85 -3.57 -9.26
CA ARG A 343 -19.16 -3.53 -8.57
C ARG A 343 -19.15 -3.95 -7.10
N GLY A 344 -18.11 -4.68 -6.67
CA GLY A 344 -18.04 -5.30 -5.34
C GLY A 344 -17.29 -4.46 -4.32
N ILE A 345 -16.02 -4.17 -4.59
CA ILE A 345 -15.13 -3.46 -3.67
C ILE A 345 -15.15 -1.95 -3.94
N ILE A 346 -15.03 -1.52 -5.21
CA ILE A 346 -14.93 -0.11 -5.55
C ILE A 346 -16.26 0.61 -5.37
N ASP A 347 -17.39 0.08 -5.88
CA ASP A 347 -18.70 0.73 -5.69
C ASP A 347 -19.12 0.83 -4.22
N VAL A 348 -18.85 -0.21 -3.42
CA VAL A 348 -19.16 -0.19 -1.97
C VAL A 348 -18.21 0.76 -1.25
N ALA A 349 -16.91 0.71 -1.55
CA ALA A 349 -15.94 1.64 -0.99
C ALA A 349 -16.21 3.09 -1.42
N ALA A 350 -16.64 3.33 -2.65
CA ALA A 350 -16.99 4.64 -3.18
C ALA A 350 -18.22 5.20 -2.48
N ARG A 351 -19.29 4.41 -2.28
CA ARG A 351 -20.48 4.85 -1.52
C ARG A 351 -20.16 5.12 -0.04
N LEU A 352 -19.34 4.27 0.58
CA LEU A 352 -18.87 4.49 1.95
C LEU A 352 -17.96 5.72 2.04
N ALA A 353 -17.12 5.93 1.03
CA ALA A 353 -16.20 7.06 0.95
C ALA A 353 -16.95 8.37 0.67
N GLU A 354 -17.94 8.38 -0.20
CA GLU A 354 -18.85 9.51 -0.47
C GLU A 354 -19.62 9.90 0.79
N LYS A 355 -20.15 8.92 1.52
CA LYS A 355 -20.76 9.17 2.84
C LYS A 355 -19.75 9.77 3.83
N THR A 356 -18.52 9.27 3.84
CA THR A 356 -17.46 9.84 4.67
C THR A 356 -17.09 11.24 4.21
N ASP A 357 -17.10 11.50 2.90
CA ASP A 357 -16.77 12.78 2.30
C ASP A 357 -17.76 13.88 2.71
N SER A 358 -19.03 13.51 2.89
CA SER A 358 -20.05 14.40 3.46
C SER A 358 -19.86 14.69 4.96
N SER A 359 -18.94 14.03 5.66
CA SER A 359 -18.68 14.23 7.10
C SER A 359 -17.53 15.18 7.39
N THR A 360 -17.27 15.46 8.67
CA THR A 360 -16.16 16.31 9.14
C THR A 360 -15.48 15.60 10.31
N LYS A 361 -14.13 15.65 10.42
CA LYS A 361 -13.43 15.05 11.56
C LYS A 361 -13.84 15.73 12.87
N ASP A 362 -13.95 14.96 13.95
CA ASP A 362 -14.25 15.51 15.27
C ASP A 362 -13.23 16.58 15.67
N GLY A 363 -13.73 17.72 16.17
CA GLY A 363 -12.92 18.88 16.54
C GLY A 363 -12.59 19.85 15.40
N ILE A 364 -12.88 19.48 14.14
CA ILE A 364 -12.77 20.40 13.00
C ILE A 364 -14.06 21.21 12.88
N VAL A 365 -13.91 22.53 12.79
CA VAL A 365 -15.03 23.47 12.65
C VAL A 365 -14.83 24.34 11.41
N GLN A 366 -15.94 24.85 10.87
CA GLN A 366 -15.90 25.77 9.74
C GLN A 366 -15.06 27.02 10.08
N PRO A 367 -14.10 27.41 9.22
CA PRO A 367 -13.25 28.56 9.47
C PRO A 367 -14.06 29.87 9.41
N ALA A 368 -13.83 30.75 10.39
CA ALA A 368 -14.43 32.09 10.39
C ALA A 368 -13.65 33.09 9.53
N SER A 369 -12.36 32.83 9.27
CA SER A 369 -11.50 33.74 8.52
C SER A 369 -11.90 33.81 7.04
N PRO A 370 -12.09 35.01 6.47
CA PRO A 370 -12.39 35.16 5.04
C PRO A 370 -11.21 34.75 4.13
N GLN A 371 -10.01 34.53 4.69
CA GLN A 371 -8.81 34.10 3.97
C GLN A 371 -8.70 32.59 3.79
N VAL A 372 -9.67 31.83 4.30
CA VAL A 372 -9.69 30.36 4.24
C VAL A 372 -10.95 29.91 3.50
N SER A 373 -10.79 28.97 2.56
CA SER A 373 -11.92 28.39 1.83
C SER A 373 -12.90 27.69 2.76
N GLY A 374 -14.18 27.71 2.38
CA GLY A 374 -15.28 27.23 3.21
C GLY A 374 -15.74 28.20 4.30
N SER A 375 -15.09 29.35 4.47
CA SER A 375 -15.63 30.44 5.31
C SER A 375 -16.90 31.05 4.69
N PRO A 376 -17.72 31.80 5.46
CA PRO A 376 -18.93 32.44 4.91
C PRO A 376 -18.70 33.36 3.70
N GLY A 377 -17.49 33.88 3.51
CA GLY A 377 -17.10 34.73 2.38
C GLY A 377 -16.38 34.00 1.23
N SER A 378 -16.24 32.67 1.32
CA SER A 378 -15.57 31.83 0.31
C SER A 378 -16.42 31.62 -0.93
N LEU A 379 -15.78 31.48 -2.10
CA LEU A 379 -16.47 31.08 -3.35
C LEU A 379 -16.92 29.62 -3.32
N VAL A 380 -16.29 28.80 -2.47
CA VAL A 380 -16.64 27.40 -2.24
C VAL A 380 -17.31 27.25 -0.89
N ARG A 381 -18.45 26.57 -0.84
CA ARG A 381 -19.15 26.36 0.43
C ARG A 381 -18.44 25.30 1.28
N TRP A 382 -18.55 25.42 2.59
CA TRP A 382 -17.95 24.44 3.53
C TRP A 382 -18.37 23.00 3.24
N ASP A 383 -19.62 22.79 2.85
CA ASP A 383 -20.16 21.48 2.53
C ASP A 383 -19.61 20.91 1.22
N GLU A 384 -19.19 21.74 0.27
CA GLU A 384 -18.65 21.31 -1.02
C GLU A 384 -17.16 20.93 -0.98
N LEU A 385 -16.46 21.21 0.13
CA LEU A 385 -15.02 20.94 0.28
C LEU A 385 -14.66 19.45 0.38
N GLY A 386 -15.64 18.59 0.67
CA GLY A 386 -15.39 17.19 1.03
C GLY A 386 -14.68 17.03 2.38
N TYR A 387 -14.46 15.78 2.80
CA TYR A 387 -13.96 15.48 4.15
C TYR A 387 -12.55 16.03 4.37
N GLU A 388 -11.65 15.80 3.41
CA GLU A 388 -10.26 16.24 3.54
C GLU A 388 -10.10 17.75 3.33
N GLY A 389 -10.92 18.35 2.47
CA GLY A 389 -10.92 19.80 2.30
C GLY A 389 -11.36 20.52 3.57
N ARG A 390 -12.38 19.99 4.27
CA ARG A 390 -12.82 20.50 5.59
C ARG A 390 -11.73 20.31 6.65
N ASN A 391 -11.07 19.16 6.70
CA ASN A 391 -9.96 18.94 7.64
C ASN A 391 -8.80 19.90 7.37
N PHE A 392 -8.40 20.07 6.11
CA PHE A 392 -7.32 20.97 5.71
C PHE A 392 -7.65 22.44 6.01
N THR A 393 -8.85 22.91 5.67
CA THR A 393 -9.24 24.32 5.88
C THR A 393 -9.61 24.63 7.34
N GLY A 394 -10.37 23.76 8.00
CA GLY A 394 -10.80 23.94 9.39
C GLY A 394 -9.71 23.74 10.43
N SER A 395 -8.55 23.19 10.05
CA SER A 395 -7.33 23.13 10.88
C SER A 395 -6.32 24.24 10.57
N SER A 396 -6.70 25.28 9.83
CA SER A 396 -5.81 26.42 9.55
C SER A 396 -5.25 27.00 10.84
N LEU A 397 -3.94 27.27 10.87
CA LEU A 397 -3.30 27.92 12.01
C LEU A 397 -3.88 29.33 12.20
N SER A 398 -4.04 29.74 13.47
CA SER A 398 -4.42 31.12 13.80
C SER A 398 -3.15 31.99 13.95
N PRO A 399 -3.23 33.30 13.65
CA PRO A 399 -2.13 34.23 13.88
C PRO A 399 -1.59 34.17 15.30
N HIS A 400 -2.50 34.06 16.28
CA HIS A 400 -2.13 33.93 17.69
C HIS A 400 -1.26 32.70 17.93
N ARG A 401 -1.65 31.52 17.41
CA ARG A 401 -0.89 30.29 17.57
C ARG A 401 0.49 30.37 16.94
N ILE A 402 0.60 30.95 15.75
CA ILE A 402 1.90 31.14 15.08
C ILE A 402 2.78 32.09 15.90
N THR A 403 2.21 33.20 16.38
CA THR A 403 2.93 34.18 17.22
C THR A 403 3.43 33.55 18.52
N THR A 404 2.61 32.72 19.18
CA THR A 404 2.99 32.03 20.42
C THR A 404 4.18 31.08 20.22
N VAL A 405 4.24 30.37 19.09
CA VAL A 405 5.31 29.38 18.82
C VAL A 405 6.59 30.05 18.33
N THR A 406 6.46 31.05 17.45
CA THR A 406 7.59 31.68 16.76
C THR A 406 8.13 32.92 17.47
N GLY A 407 7.35 33.53 18.36
CA GLY A 407 7.67 34.80 19.00
C GLY A 407 7.62 36.02 18.07
N LYS A 408 7.18 35.84 16.82
CA LYS A 408 7.12 36.90 15.79
C LYS A 408 5.66 37.23 15.46
N PRO A 409 5.31 38.49 15.16
CA PRO A 409 3.97 38.84 14.69
C PRO A 409 3.60 38.00 13.47
N ALA A 410 2.41 37.42 13.50
CA ALA A 410 1.92 36.58 12.42
C ALA A 410 0.63 37.13 11.81
N VAL A 411 0.41 36.78 10.55
CA VAL A 411 -0.86 36.98 9.84
C VAL A 411 -1.57 35.65 9.65
N GLN A 412 -2.81 35.69 9.18
CA GLN A 412 -3.59 34.47 8.97
C GLN A 412 -3.13 33.78 7.68
N PRO A 413 -2.68 32.51 7.74
CA PRO A 413 -2.38 31.72 6.54
C PRO A 413 -3.61 31.63 5.64
N ILE A 414 -3.36 31.69 4.32
CA ILE A 414 -4.38 31.40 3.31
C ILE A 414 -4.34 29.91 3.01
N ARG A 415 -5.49 29.26 3.14
CA ARG A 415 -5.70 27.88 2.68
C ARG A 415 -6.86 27.87 1.70
N VAL A 416 -6.53 27.67 0.42
CA VAL A 416 -7.51 27.50 -0.65
C VAL A 416 -7.67 26.02 -0.95
N TYR A 417 -8.91 25.56 -0.95
CA TYR A 417 -9.22 24.17 -1.28
C TYR A 417 -10.49 24.10 -2.12
N ILE A 418 -10.42 23.38 -3.24
CA ILE A 418 -11.57 23.14 -4.11
C ILE A 418 -11.93 21.66 -4.04
N GLY A 419 -13.14 21.39 -3.53
CA GLY A 419 -13.67 20.04 -3.47
C GLY A 419 -14.14 19.55 -4.85
N GLN A 420 -14.40 18.25 -4.93
CA GLN A 420 -14.78 17.61 -6.18
C GLN A 420 -16.14 18.12 -6.70
N GLU A 421 -17.06 18.44 -5.78
CA GLU A 421 -18.41 18.91 -6.08
C GLU A 421 -18.46 20.39 -6.51
N SER A 422 -17.41 21.17 -6.19
CA SER A 422 -17.40 22.62 -6.43
C SER A 422 -17.38 23.00 -7.91
N ALA A 423 -16.92 22.11 -8.80
CA ALA A 423 -16.96 22.31 -10.25
C ALA A 423 -16.81 20.97 -11.01
N PRO A 424 -17.34 20.84 -12.24
CA PRO A 424 -17.45 19.55 -12.92
C PRO A 424 -16.15 19.01 -13.54
N THR A 425 -15.24 19.89 -13.96
CA THR A 425 -14.00 19.50 -14.66
C THR A 425 -12.75 19.94 -13.91
N PHE A 426 -11.62 19.24 -14.10
CA PHE A 426 -10.34 19.64 -13.51
C PHE A 426 -9.94 21.08 -13.87
N THR A 427 -10.14 21.48 -15.12
CA THR A 427 -9.88 22.86 -15.57
C THR A 427 -10.77 23.86 -14.83
N SER A 428 -12.08 23.62 -14.76
CA SER A 428 -13.00 24.52 -14.04
C SER A 428 -12.72 24.59 -12.53
N ARG A 429 -12.23 23.50 -11.92
CA ARG A 429 -11.78 23.48 -10.51
C ARG A 429 -10.51 24.30 -10.33
N ALA A 430 -9.54 24.17 -11.24
CA ALA A 430 -8.31 24.96 -11.22
C ALA A 430 -8.59 26.46 -11.40
N GLU A 431 -9.49 26.83 -12.31
CA GLU A 431 -9.93 28.22 -12.49
C GLU A 431 -10.64 28.76 -11.25
N LEU A 432 -11.50 27.95 -10.60
CA LEU A 432 -12.13 28.32 -9.34
C LEU A 432 -11.10 28.49 -8.21
N ALA A 433 -10.08 27.64 -8.17
CA ALA A 433 -8.95 27.77 -7.24
C ALA A 433 -8.21 29.10 -7.44
N VAL A 434 -7.94 29.50 -8.69
CA VAL A 434 -7.31 30.78 -9.00
C VAL A 434 -8.17 31.96 -8.55
N ARG A 435 -9.49 31.94 -8.82
CA ARG A 435 -10.39 33.01 -8.35
C ARG A 435 -10.43 33.13 -6.84
N GLU A 436 -10.43 32.00 -6.14
CA GLU A 436 -10.41 31.97 -4.67
C GLU A 436 -9.04 32.45 -4.12
N LEU A 437 -7.94 32.15 -4.81
CA LEU A 437 -6.61 32.72 -4.50
C LEU A 437 -6.58 34.24 -4.70
N GLU A 438 -7.18 34.76 -5.76
CA GLU A 438 -7.29 36.21 -5.99
C GLU A 438 -8.13 36.88 -4.90
N ARG A 439 -9.29 36.30 -4.56
CA ARG A 439 -10.20 36.82 -3.52
C ARG A 439 -9.51 36.93 -2.15
N THR A 440 -8.65 35.96 -1.83
CA THR A 440 -7.99 35.88 -0.53
C THR A 440 -6.72 36.72 -0.42
N GLY A 441 -6.24 37.31 -1.53
CA GLY A 441 -4.95 38.03 -1.57
C GLY A 441 -3.75 37.10 -1.53
N ALA A 442 -3.89 35.88 -2.07
CA ALA A 442 -2.83 34.86 -2.02
C ALA A 442 -1.58 35.24 -2.80
N PHE A 443 -1.75 36.05 -3.84
CA PHE A 443 -0.66 36.52 -4.69
C PHE A 443 0.17 37.65 -4.05
N ASP A 444 -0.27 38.20 -2.92
CA ASP A 444 0.44 39.23 -2.16
C ASP A 444 1.28 38.63 -1.00
N ARG A 445 1.30 37.29 -0.88
CA ARG A 445 2.03 36.57 0.18
C ARG A 445 3.51 36.43 -0.16
N ASP A 446 4.33 36.03 0.82
CA ASP A 446 5.75 35.75 0.54
C ASP A 446 5.92 34.43 -0.22
N VAL A 447 5.05 33.45 0.07
CA VAL A 447 5.09 32.11 -0.53
C VAL A 447 3.70 31.64 -0.93
N LEU A 448 3.58 31.18 -2.17
CA LEU A 448 2.43 30.48 -2.72
C LEU A 448 2.82 29.02 -2.99
N ALA A 449 2.20 28.09 -2.26
CA ALA A 449 2.45 26.67 -2.38
C ALA A 449 1.28 25.94 -3.07
N VAL A 450 1.59 25.16 -4.10
CA VAL A 450 0.63 24.22 -4.70
C VAL A 450 0.84 22.84 -4.09
N ALA A 451 -0.20 22.32 -3.44
CA ALA A 451 -0.18 21.02 -2.78
C ALA A 451 -0.80 19.95 -3.70
N GLY A 452 -0.03 18.89 -3.98
CA GLY A 452 -0.54 17.66 -4.57
C GLY A 452 -1.33 16.88 -3.53
N THR A 453 -2.55 16.47 -3.88
CA THR A 453 -3.42 15.75 -2.95
C THR A 453 -3.32 14.23 -3.13
N THR A 454 -3.54 13.49 -2.04
CA THR A 454 -3.46 12.02 -2.01
C THR A 454 -4.81 11.38 -1.78
N GLY A 455 -5.12 10.36 -2.57
CA GLY A 455 -6.39 9.66 -2.52
C GLY A 455 -7.58 10.60 -2.69
N ARG A 456 -8.40 10.67 -1.65
CA ARG A 456 -9.65 11.45 -1.64
C ARG A 456 -9.47 12.96 -1.48
N GLY A 457 -8.27 13.49 -1.72
CA GLY A 457 -7.96 14.91 -1.54
C GLY A 457 -7.09 15.28 -0.33
N TRP A 458 -6.47 14.30 0.34
CA TRP A 458 -5.71 14.55 1.56
C TRP A 458 -4.43 15.37 1.30
N VAL A 459 -4.16 16.35 2.16
CA VAL A 459 -2.92 17.14 2.22
C VAL A 459 -2.26 16.87 3.55
N ASN A 460 -0.97 16.53 3.59
CA ASN A 460 -0.31 16.31 4.87
C ASN A 460 -0.12 17.65 5.62
N SER A 461 -0.81 17.80 6.75
CA SER A 461 -0.66 18.96 7.65
C SER A 461 0.78 19.13 8.16
N THR A 462 1.50 18.04 8.39
CA THR A 462 2.90 18.06 8.80
C THR A 462 3.80 18.60 7.70
N ASP A 463 3.39 18.56 6.42
CA ASP A 463 4.10 19.24 5.33
C ASP A 463 3.65 20.69 5.17
N ALA A 464 2.37 21.00 5.39
CA ALA A 464 1.83 22.35 5.20
C ALA A 464 2.24 23.33 6.31
N GLU A 465 2.10 22.93 7.57
CA GLU A 465 2.27 23.81 8.73
C GLU A 465 3.69 24.35 8.96
N PRO A 466 4.79 23.61 8.70
CA PRO A 466 6.12 24.18 8.88
C PRO A 466 6.33 25.41 8.00
N LEU A 467 5.79 25.43 6.79
CA LEU A 467 5.86 26.58 5.90
C LEU A 467 5.09 27.77 6.49
N GLU A 468 3.91 27.54 7.05
CA GLU A 468 3.10 28.56 7.72
C GLU A 468 3.80 29.12 8.96
N TYR A 469 4.40 28.28 9.81
CA TYR A 469 5.17 28.73 10.97
C TYR A 469 6.42 29.52 10.55
N MET A 470 7.13 29.05 9.53
CA MET A 470 8.39 29.64 9.07
C MET A 470 8.22 31.06 8.54
N HIS A 471 7.14 31.30 7.80
CA HIS A 471 6.84 32.60 7.18
C HIS A 471 5.84 33.44 7.99
N GLY A 472 5.61 33.12 9.28
CA GLY A 472 4.71 33.91 10.14
C GLY A 472 3.27 33.96 9.62
N GLY A 473 2.82 32.90 8.96
CA GLY A 473 1.52 32.83 8.29
C GLY A 473 1.40 33.64 7.02
N ASN A 474 2.48 34.29 6.55
CA ASN A 474 2.52 34.99 5.26
C ASN A 474 2.66 34.01 4.08
N THR A 475 1.77 33.03 4.05
CA THR A 475 1.74 31.95 3.06
C THR A 475 0.35 31.82 2.46
N ALA A 476 0.28 31.27 1.26
CA ALA A 476 -0.92 30.75 0.66
C ALA A 476 -0.68 29.32 0.19
N ILE A 477 -1.57 28.40 0.55
CA ILE A 477 -1.52 27.01 0.12
C ILE A 477 -2.79 26.69 -0.66
N VAL A 478 -2.66 26.12 -1.86
CA VAL A 478 -3.78 25.72 -2.71
C VAL A 478 -3.76 24.22 -3.00
N ALA A 479 -4.92 23.59 -2.91
CA ALA A 479 -5.12 22.18 -3.22
C ALA A 479 -6.47 21.93 -3.91
N VAL A 480 -6.56 20.82 -4.64
CA VAL A 480 -7.81 20.37 -5.29
C VAL A 480 -8.08 18.89 -5.02
N GLN A 481 -9.34 18.55 -4.83
CA GLN A 481 -9.81 17.17 -4.76
C GLN A 481 -10.04 16.61 -6.17
N TYR A 482 -9.57 15.39 -6.44
CA TYR A 482 -9.76 14.73 -7.74
C TYR A 482 -10.57 13.44 -7.69
N SER A 483 -10.66 12.78 -6.52
CA SER A 483 -11.38 11.51 -6.34
C SER A 483 -11.99 11.46 -4.94
N TYR A 484 -12.95 10.54 -4.75
CA TYR A 484 -13.46 10.13 -3.44
C TYR A 484 -12.71 8.90 -2.89
N LEU A 485 -11.87 8.25 -3.69
CA LEU A 485 -11.26 6.97 -3.32
C LEU A 485 -10.15 7.13 -2.26
N PRO A 486 -10.08 6.23 -1.26
CA PRO A 486 -8.94 6.14 -0.35
C PRO A 486 -7.61 6.03 -1.10
N SER A 487 -6.51 6.43 -0.46
CA SER A 487 -5.17 6.53 -1.09
C SER A 487 -4.67 5.22 -1.72
N TRP A 488 -4.87 4.07 -1.08
CA TRP A 488 -4.47 2.76 -1.61
C TRP A 488 -5.24 2.38 -2.89
N ALA A 489 -6.52 2.72 -2.96
CA ALA A 489 -7.36 2.45 -4.12
C ALA A 489 -6.95 3.39 -5.25
N SER A 490 -6.77 4.67 -4.95
CA SER A 490 -6.33 5.67 -5.93
C SER A 490 -4.96 5.36 -6.52
N PHE A 491 -4.03 4.80 -5.74
CA PHE A 491 -2.74 4.33 -6.23
C PHE A 491 -2.87 3.25 -7.32
N LEU A 492 -3.87 2.36 -7.19
CA LEU A 492 -4.09 1.25 -8.13
C LEU A 492 -4.88 1.67 -9.36
N VAL A 493 -5.89 2.54 -9.21
CA VAL A 493 -6.88 2.82 -10.28
C VAL A 493 -6.93 4.26 -10.78
N ASP A 494 -6.52 5.26 -10.00
CA ASP A 494 -6.73 6.69 -10.30
C ASP A 494 -5.45 7.52 -10.48
N LYS A 495 -4.28 6.90 -10.65
CA LYS A 495 -3.02 7.63 -10.85
C LYS A 495 -3.07 8.67 -11.98
N GLU A 496 -3.76 8.37 -13.09
CA GLU A 496 -3.90 9.33 -14.20
C GLU A 496 -4.80 10.52 -13.87
N GLN A 497 -5.77 10.35 -12.96
CA GLN A 497 -6.64 11.43 -12.51
C GLN A 497 -5.87 12.40 -11.61
N ALA A 498 -5.10 11.86 -10.66
CA ALA A 498 -4.24 12.66 -9.78
C ALA A 498 -3.29 13.56 -10.60
N GLY A 499 -2.59 12.98 -11.59
CA GLY A 499 -1.68 13.73 -12.46
C GLY A 499 -2.39 14.84 -13.26
N ARG A 500 -3.54 14.54 -13.88
CA ARG A 500 -4.29 15.54 -14.68
C ARG A 500 -4.86 16.68 -13.83
N ALA A 501 -5.41 16.37 -12.66
CA ALA A 501 -5.98 17.37 -11.76
C ALA A 501 -4.91 18.30 -11.20
N THR A 502 -3.80 17.74 -10.72
CA THR A 502 -2.67 18.53 -10.20
C THR A 502 -2.02 19.35 -11.30
N ARG A 503 -1.84 18.81 -12.51
CA ARG A 503 -1.31 19.55 -13.66
C ARG A 503 -2.18 20.76 -14.03
N ALA A 504 -3.49 20.56 -14.11
CA ALA A 504 -4.42 21.66 -14.38
C ALA A 504 -4.31 22.78 -13.33
N LEU A 505 -4.17 22.41 -12.04
CA LEU A 505 -3.98 23.38 -10.96
C LEU A 505 -2.64 24.13 -11.09
N VAL A 506 -1.53 23.41 -11.26
CA VAL A 506 -0.19 24.01 -11.41
C VAL A 506 -0.15 24.96 -12.60
N GLU A 507 -0.69 24.56 -13.75
CA GLU A 507 -0.74 25.38 -14.97
C GLU A 507 -1.59 26.65 -14.77
N ALA A 508 -2.79 26.53 -14.17
CA ALA A 508 -3.67 27.67 -13.92
C ALA A 508 -3.07 28.68 -12.94
N VAL A 509 -2.53 28.19 -11.81
CA VAL A 509 -1.87 29.03 -10.80
C VAL A 509 -0.65 29.72 -11.40
N ARG A 510 0.18 28.99 -12.14
CA ARG A 510 1.37 29.56 -12.78
C ARG A 510 1.01 30.59 -13.86
N ALA A 511 -0.04 30.34 -14.64
CA ALA A 511 -0.50 31.29 -15.65
C ALA A 511 -0.92 32.63 -15.03
N ARG A 512 -1.58 32.61 -13.87
CA ARG A 512 -1.91 33.83 -13.12
C ARG A 512 -0.70 34.47 -12.46
N TRP A 513 0.18 33.66 -11.88
CA TRP A 513 1.43 34.11 -11.24
C TRP A 513 2.35 34.86 -12.22
N LEU A 514 2.46 34.38 -13.47
CA LEU A 514 3.25 35.02 -14.51
C LEU A 514 2.74 36.41 -14.93
N ARG A 515 1.47 36.74 -14.65
CA ARG A 515 0.91 38.08 -14.94
C ARG A 515 1.32 39.14 -13.91
N ILE A 516 1.91 38.72 -12.78
CA ILE A 516 2.43 39.63 -11.76
C ILE A 516 3.83 40.09 -12.20
N PRO A 517 4.24 41.35 -11.96
CA PRO A 517 5.63 41.78 -12.17
C PRO A 517 6.63 40.91 -11.41
N ALA A 518 7.78 40.59 -12.01
CA ALA A 518 8.71 39.62 -11.45
C ALA A 518 9.22 39.96 -10.03
N GLN A 519 9.31 41.25 -9.70
CA GLN A 519 9.77 41.74 -8.40
C GLN A 519 8.71 41.63 -7.28
N GLU A 520 7.44 41.46 -7.66
CA GLU A 520 6.29 41.42 -6.74
C GLU A 520 5.72 40.01 -6.58
N ARG A 521 6.29 39.02 -7.29
CA ARG A 521 5.79 37.65 -7.27
C ARG A 521 6.07 36.97 -5.92
N PRO A 522 5.09 36.24 -5.34
CA PRO A 522 5.37 35.30 -4.25
C PRO A 522 6.32 34.22 -4.76
N LYS A 523 7.12 33.62 -3.88
CA LYS A 523 7.83 32.38 -4.24
C LYS A 523 6.81 31.29 -4.56
N LEU A 524 6.89 30.68 -5.73
CA LEU A 524 6.00 29.59 -6.13
C LEU A 524 6.67 28.25 -5.79
N VAL A 525 6.16 27.55 -4.78
CA VAL A 525 6.67 26.24 -4.37
C VAL A 525 5.63 25.14 -4.55
N VAL A 526 6.08 23.89 -4.60
CA VAL A 526 5.18 22.73 -4.72
C VAL A 526 5.50 21.68 -3.68
N PHE A 527 4.49 20.96 -3.20
CA PHE A 527 4.73 19.83 -2.30
C PHE A 527 3.65 18.77 -2.41
N GLY A 528 3.96 17.59 -1.88
CA GLY A 528 3.00 16.50 -1.76
C GLY A 528 3.63 15.28 -1.13
N GLU A 529 2.78 14.41 -0.61
CA GLU A 529 3.15 13.08 -0.10
C GLU A 529 2.54 12.01 -1.01
N SER A 530 3.23 10.91 -1.25
CA SER A 530 2.67 9.73 -1.94
C SER A 530 2.15 10.06 -3.35
N LEU A 531 0.88 9.73 -3.62
CA LEU A 531 0.24 10.03 -4.91
C LEU A 531 0.16 11.55 -5.21
N GLY A 532 0.13 12.39 -4.18
CA GLY A 532 0.24 13.84 -4.31
C GLY A 532 1.62 14.28 -4.81
N ALA A 533 2.69 13.64 -4.32
CA ALA A 533 4.05 13.88 -4.83
C ALA A 533 4.17 13.47 -6.31
N TYR A 534 3.59 12.33 -6.68
CA TYR A 534 3.47 11.92 -8.08
C TYR A 534 2.68 12.95 -8.92
N GLY A 535 1.55 13.45 -8.41
CA GLY A 535 0.73 14.45 -9.09
C GLY A 535 1.52 15.72 -9.40
N ILE A 536 2.35 16.17 -8.45
CA ILE A 536 3.28 17.27 -8.65
C ILE A 536 4.30 16.93 -9.75
N GLU A 537 5.01 15.79 -9.67
CA GLU A 537 5.98 15.42 -10.72
C GLU A 537 5.36 15.33 -12.11
N ALA A 538 4.17 14.73 -12.23
CA ALA A 538 3.44 14.56 -13.49
C ALA A 538 2.96 15.90 -14.10
N SER A 539 3.04 17.00 -13.35
CA SER A 539 2.74 18.35 -13.82
C SER A 539 3.88 18.99 -14.62
N PHE A 540 5.04 18.33 -14.67
CA PHE A 540 6.25 18.82 -15.35
C PHE A 540 6.75 17.77 -16.34
N ASP A 541 7.41 18.24 -17.39
CA ASP A 541 7.92 17.35 -18.46
C ASP A 541 9.26 16.66 -18.07
N GLY A 542 9.94 17.15 -17.02
CA GLY A 542 11.19 16.59 -16.51
C GLY A 542 11.82 17.46 -15.40
N PRO A 543 13.03 17.09 -14.92
CA PRO A 543 13.74 17.82 -13.86
C PRO A 543 13.97 19.31 -14.20
N ASP A 544 14.47 19.60 -15.41
CA ASP A 544 14.76 20.98 -15.84
C ASP A 544 13.49 21.83 -15.98
N ASP A 545 12.41 21.22 -16.47
CA ASP A 545 11.12 21.88 -16.60
C ASP A 545 10.58 22.30 -15.22
N MET A 546 10.66 21.42 -14.22
CA MET A 546 10.34 21.75 -12.83
C MET A 546 11.19 22.92 -12.32
N LEU A 547 12.52 22.85 -12.46
CA LEU A 547 13.43 23.91 -12.01
C LEU A 547 13.20 25.24 -12.73
N SER A 548 12.65 25.25 -13.94
CA SER A 548 12.34 26.50 -14.66
C SER A 548 10.98 27.12 -14.26
N LYS A 549 10.12 26.35 -13.59
CA LYS A 549 8.71 26.70 -13.34
C LYS A 549 8.39 26.99 -11.87
N VAL A 550 9.18 26.47 -10.93
CA VAL A 550 8.97 26.66 -9.47
C VAL A 550 10.24 27.08 -8.76
N ASP A 551 10.11 27.79 -7.64
CA ASP A 551 11.21 28.24 -6.79
C ASP A 551 11.71 27.15 -5.82
N GLY A 552 10.95 26.08 -5.64
CA GLY A 552 11.36 24.92 -4.87
C GLY A 552 10.27 23.84 -4.72
N ALA A 553 10.67 22.66 -4.26
CA ALA A 553 9.75 21.55 -4.03
C ALA A 553 10.11 20.69 -2.81
N LEU A 554 9.09 20.18 -2.11
CA LEU A 554 9.22 19.17 -1.05
C LEU A 554 8.31 17.97 -1.37
N LEU A 555 8.91 16.83 -1.67
CA LEU A 555 8.19 15.63 -2.13
C LEU A 555 8.47 14.46 -1.20
N ALA A 556 7.44 13.93 -0.55
CA ALA A 556 7.57 12.83 0.40
C ALA A 556 7.02 11.52 -0.19
N GLY A 557 7.77 10.43 -0.08
CA GLY A 557 7.30 9.09 -0.45
C GLY A 557 6.87 8.95 -1.90
N THR A 558 7.54 9.65 -2.80
CA THR A 558 7.18 9.68 -4.21
C THR A 558 7.19 8.27 -4.83
N PRO A 559 6.06 7.76 -5.34
CA PRO A 559 5.95 6.39 -5.86
C PRO A 559 6.98 6.03 -6.92
N ASN A 560 7.32 4.74 -7.03
CA ASN A 560 8.31 4.25 -8.01
C ASN A 560 8.01 4.65 -9.47
N PHE A 561 6.75 4.81 -9.84
CA PHE A 561 6.36 5.13 -11.22
C PHE A 561 6.46 6.63 -11.57
N SER A 562 6.84 7.49 -10.61
CA SER A 562 6.88 8.94 -10.82
C SER A 562 8.01 9.36 -11.76
N PRO A 563 7.74 10.22 -12.77
CA PRO A 563 8.62 10.42 -13.90
C PRO A 563 9.98 11.03 -13.52
N ILE A 564 9.98 12.10 -12.72
CA ILE A 564 11.19 12.84 -12.35
C ILE A 564 12.02 12.01 -11.38
N ARG A 565 11.42 11.43 -10.33
CA ARG A 565 12.14 10.57 -9.37
C ARG A 565 12.77 9.36 -10.07
N ARG A 566 12.12 8.76 -11.07
CA ARG A 566 12.72 7.68 -11.88
C ARG A 566 13.93 8.16 -12.65
N GLU A 567 13.85 9.32 -13.30
CA GLU A 567 14.95 9.90 -14.06
C GLU A 567 16.15 10.22 -13.16
N LEU A 568 15.91 10.90 -12.03
CA LEU A 568 16.94 11.23 -11.04
C LEU A 568 17.65 9.98 -10.50
N THR A 569 16.89 8.90 -10.24
CA THR A 569 17.46 7.64 -9.73
C THR A 569 18.22 6.88 -10.82
N ALA A 570 17.75 6.92 -12.06
CA ALA A 570 18.37 6.27 -13.21
C ALA A 570 19.70 6.93 -13.60
N HIS A 571 19.75 8.26 -13.55
CA HIS A 571 20.90 9.09 -13.92
C HIS A 571 21.70 9.60 -12.70
N ARG A 572 21.53 8.97 -11.53
CA ARG A 572 22.28 9.32 -10.32
C ARG A 572 23.79 9.19 -10.52
N ASP A 573 24.55 9.95 -9.75
CA ASP A 573 26.00 9.94 -9.72
C ASP A 573 26.53 8.53 -9.42
N ARG A 574 27.64 8.17 -10.07
CA ARG A 574 28.21 6.83 -9.98
C ARG A 574 28.63 6.54 -8.53
N GLY A 575 28.18 5.40 -8.02
CA GLY A 575 28.55 4.92 -6.68
C GLY A 575 27.58 5.31 -5.57
N THR A 576 26.56 6.13 -5.85
CA THR A 576 25.56 6.51 -4.84
C THR A 576 24.48 5.43 -4.70
N PRO A 577 23.93 5.23 -3.49
CA PRO A 577 22.85 4.27 -3.27
C PRO A 577 21.61 4.59 -4.10
N VAL A 578 20.84 3.55 -4.44
CA VAL A 578 19.53 3.70 -5.08
C VAL A 578 18.49 4.28 -4.11
N TRP A 579 18.60 3.95 -2.82
CA TRP A 579 17.68 4.44 -1.80
C TRP A 579 17.89 5.91 -1.43
N ARG A 580 19.07 6.46 -1.74
CA ARG A 580 19.38 7.89 -1.61
C ARG A 580 20.30 8.31 -2.76
N PRO A 581 19.72 8.50 -3.96
CA PRO A 581 20.50 8.91 -5.12
C PRO A 581 21.03 10.32 -4.90
N GLU A 582 22.25 10.58 -5.36
CA GLU A 582 22.74 11.96 -5.56
C GLU A 582 22.72 12.20 -7.06
N TYR A 583 22.16 13.33 -7.49
CA TYR A 583 22.03 13.68 -8.90
C TYR A 583 22.76 14.99 -9.14
N GLU A 584 23.73 14.99 -10.06
CA GLU A 584 24.57 16.13 -10.37
C GLU A 584 25.20 16.77 -9.12
N LYS A 585 25.80 15.93 -8.27
CA LYS A 585 26.37 16.32 -6.97
C LYS A 585 25.37 17.04 -6.05
N GLY A 586 24.08 16.73 -6.15
CA GLY A 586 23.03 17.34 -5.33
C GLY A 586 22.89 18.85 -5.55
N ARG A 587 23.16 19.32 -6.78
CA ARG A 587 23.15 20.74 -7.16
C ARG A 587 21.78 21.40 -6.95
N HIS A 588 20.70 20.69 -7.26
CA HIS A 588 19.32 21.16 -7.12
C HIS A 588 18.45 20.16 -6.33
N PHE A 589 18.59 18.88 -6.64
CA PHE A 589 17.81 17.78 -6.05
C PHE A 589 18.60 17.07 -4.94
N ARG A 590 18.00 16.91 -3.75
CA ARG A 590 18.59 16.13 -2.65
C ARG A 590 17.56 15.18 -2.03
N PHE A 591 17.99 13.96 -1.73
CA PHE A 591 17.18 12.91 -1.11
C PHE A 591 17.58 12.74 0.36
N ALA A 592 16.60 12.58 1.24
CA ALA A 592 16.82 12.43 2.66
C ALA A 592 15.82 11.48 3.33
N GLN A 593 16.34 10.58 4.17
CA GLN A 593 15.54 9.85 5.16
C GLN A 593 15.64 10.54 6.52
N TRP A 594 16.83 11.03 6.87
CA TRP A 594 17.09 11.88 8.03
C TRP A 594 17.57 13.26 7.56
N PRO A 595 16.67 14.22 7.30
CA PRO A 595 16.99 15.52 6.69
C PRO A 595 18.18 16.25 7.33
N ARG A 596 18.27 16.29 8.66
CA ARG A 596 19.39 16.91 9.40
C ARG A 596 20.77 16.39 8.99
N LYS A 597 20.87 15.11 8.67
CA LYS A 597 22.12 14.43 8.30
C LYS A 597 22.30 14.35 6.79
N ASP A 598 21.22 14.02 6.09
CA ASP A 598 21.28 13.66 4.69
C ASP A 598 21.31 14.88 3.76
N LEU A 599 20.65 15.99 4.12
CA LEU A 599 20.64 17.20 3.29
C LEU A 599 21.98 17.94 3.30
N ALA A 600 22.89 17.64 4.23
CA ALA A 600 24.26 18.16 4.22
C ALA A 600 25.15 17.52 3.12
N ARG A 601 24.71 16.41 2.51
CA ARG A 601 25.44 15.70 1.46
C ARG A 601 25.20 16.29 0.07
N PRO A 602 26.11 16.13 -0.90
CA PRO A 602 27.38 15.37 -0.83
C PRO A 602 28.54 16.08 -0.12
N GLY A 603 28.31 17.23 0.48
CA GLY A 603 29.29 17.94 1.32
C GLY A 603 29.43 19.41 0.95
N PRO A 604 30.35 20.14 1.61
CA PRO A 604 30.52 21.58 1.46
C PRO A 604 31.01 22.02 0.08
N GLU A 605 31.66 21.13 -0.69
CA GLU A 605 32.09 21.41 -2.05
C GLU A 605 30.92 21.42 -3.07
N SER A 606 29.75 20.91 -2.69
CA SER A 606 28.55 20.97 -3.53
C SER A 606 27.81 22.30 -3.32
N ALA A 607 27.72 23.08 -4.39
CA ALA A 607 26.90 24.28 -4.43
C ALA A 607 25.42 23.90 -4.58
N TRP A 608 24.68 23.86 -3.47
CA TRP A 608 23.22 23.68 -3.50
C TRP A 608 22.52 24.96 -3.98
N LYS A 609 22.29 25.04 -5.29
CA LYS A 609 21.72 26.19 -5.97
C LYS A 609 20.19 26.15 -5.92
N GLY A 610 19.59 27.34 -5.93
CA GLY A 610 18.15 27.48 -6.16
C GLY A 610 17.82 27.32 -7.65
N PRO A 611 16.61 26.82 -8.00
CA PRO A 611 15.60 26.24 -7.11
C PRO A 611 16.05 24.95 -6.44
N ARG A 612 15.57 24.70 -5.22
CA ARG A 612 15.95 23.53 -4.41
C ARG A 612 14.77 22.56 -4.33
N VAL A 613 15.06 21.27 -4.55
CA VAL A 613 14.06 20.20 -4.47
C VAL A 613 14.53 19.15 -3.48
N VAL A 614 13.71 18.88 -2.48
CA VAL A 614 13.96 17.85 -1.46
C VAL A 614 12.99 16.69 -1.63
N TYR A 615 13.55 15.49 -1.70
CA TYR A 615 12.80 14.24 -1.60
C TYR A 615 12.96 13.66 -0.20
N LEU A 616 11.86 13.54 0.55
CA LEU A 616 11.82 12.74 1.76
C LEU A 616 11.54 11.28 1.36
N GLN A 617 12.51 10.40 1.57
CA GLN A 617 12.46 9.03 1.08
C GLN A 617 13.10 8.08 2.09
N ASN A 618 12.30 7.16 2.63
CA ASN A 618 12.76 6.13 3.53
C ASN A 618 13.15 4.90 2.71
N ALA A 619 14.26 4.24 3.06
CA ALA A 619 14.66 3.04 2.33
C ALA A 619 13.73 1.84 2.61
N SER A 620 13.03 1.81 3.74
CA SER A 620 12.00 0.80 4.04
C SER A 620 10.61 1.08 3.43
N ASP A 621 10.43 2.12 2.62
CA ASP A 621 9.12 2.45 2.05
C ASP A 621 8.75 1.56 0.85
N ALA A 622 7.75 0.70 1.02
CA ALA A 622 7.25 -0.16 -0.05
C ALA A 622 6.61 0.61 -1.21
N ILE A 623 6.02 1.79 -0.99
CA ILE A 623 5.37 2.58 -2.06
C ILE A 623 6.41 3.17 -3.03
N VAL A 624 7.56 3.57 -2.48
CA VAL A 624 8.75 4.05 -3.19
C VAL A 624 9.38 2.95 -4.05
N TRP A 625 9.25 1.68 -3.67
CA TRP A 625 9.95 0.55 -4.30
C TRP A 625 9.08 -0.42 -5.10
N TRP A 626 7.77 -0.41 -4.88
CA TRP A 626 6.87 -1.35 -5.53
C TRP A 626 6.81 -1.11 -7.04
N SER A 627 7.01 -2.19 -7.80
CA SER A 627 6.80 -2.20 -9.25
C SER A 627 6.31 -3.58 -9.72
N PRO A 628 5.57 -3.66 -10.84
CA PRO A 628 5.27 -4.94 -11.47
C PRO A 628 6.53 -5.75 -11.84
N ASP A 629 7.64 -5.06 -12.12
CA ASP A 629 8.91 -5.68 -12.49
C ASP A 629 9.46 -6.58 -11.37
N LEU A 630 9.13 -6.30 -10.10
CA LEU A 630 9.50 -7.16 -8.96
C LEU A 630 9.06 -8.62 -9.12
N ALA A 631 8.04 -8.88 -9.95
CA ALA A 631 7.58 -10.23 -10.22
C ALA A 631 8.62 -11.08 -10.96
N LEU A 632 9.45 -10.44 -11.80
CA LEU A 632 10.34 -11.11 -12.76
C LEU A 632 11.79 -10.65 -12.69
N GLU A 633 12.08 -9.49 -12.10
CA GLU A 633 13.41 -8.89 -12.05
C GLU A 633 13.86 -8.57 -10.62
N PRO A 634 15.14 -8.84 -10.27
CA PRO A 634 15.70 -8.45 -8.99
C PRO A 634 15.86 -6.92 -8.91
N PRO A 635 15.29 -6.27 -7.88
CA PRO A 635 15.31 -4.82 -7.78
C PRO A 635 16.71 -4.28 -7.48
N ARG A 636 16.96 -3.05 -7.94
CA ARG A 636 18.25 -2.35 -7.70
C ARG A 636 18.43 -1.91 -6.25
N TRP A 637 17.35 -1.71 -5.48
CA TRP A 637 17.42 -1.30 -4.08
C TRP A 637 17.87 -2.43 -3.12
N LEU A 638 17.90 -3.68 -3.58
CA LEU A 638 18.55 -4.81 -2.88
C LEU A 638 20.05 -4.94 -3.15
N ARG A 639 20.64 -4.03 -3.95
CA ARG A 639 22.09 -4.02 -4.20
C ARG A 639 22.77 -3.10 -3.20
N ALA A 640 23.94 -3.53 -2.72
CA ALA A 640 24.74 -2.73 -1.81
C ALA A 640 25.11 -1.35 -2.43
N PRO A 641 25.17 -0.28 -1.61
CA PRO A 641 24.83 -0.27 -0.18
C PRO A 641 23.31 -0.28 0.05
N LEU A 642 22.87 -1.17 0.95
CA LEU A 642 21.47 -1.28 1.35
C LEU A 642 21.01 -0.04 2.13
N GLY A 643 19.69 0.11 2.21
CA GLY A 643 19.06 1.07 3.12
C GLY A 643 19.45 0.80 4.57
N PRO A 644 19.65 1.83 5.39
CA PRO A 644 20.02 1.66 6.80
C PRO A 644 18.96 0.97 7.66
N ASP A 645 17.71 0.93 7.19
CA ASP A 645 16.57 0.30 7.86
C ASP A 645 16.01 -0.92 7.08
N ILE A 646 16.85 -1.53 6.23
CA ILE A 646 16.61 -2.78 5.52
C ILE A 646 17.67 -3.80 5.98
N THR A 647 17.26 -5.02 6.30
CA THR A 647 18.18 -6.12 6.64
C THR A 647 18.86 -6.71 5.39
N ASP A 648 20.11 -7.16 5.52
CA ASP A 648 20.84 -7.87 4.46
C ASP A 648 20.32 -9.28 4.19
N GLU A 649 19.42 -9.78 5.03
CA GLU A 649 18.69 -11.02 4.83
C GLU A 649 17.57 -10.91 3.77
N VAL A 650 17.17 -9.69 3.37
CA VAL A 650 16.15 -9.52 2.32
C VAL A 650 16.71 -9.98 0.97
N THR A 651 16.15 -11.06 0.44
CA THR A 651 16.54 -11.64 -0.85
C THR A 651 15.37 -11.60 -1.82
N TRP A 652 15.68 -11.35 -3.10
CA TRP A 652 14.67 -11.39 -4.15
C TRP A 652 14.33 -12.82 -4.55
N PHE A 653 13.03 -13.12 -4.58
CA PHE A 653 12.46 -14.35 -5.09
C PHE A 653 11.35 -14.01 -6.11
N PRO A 654 11.41 -14.55 -7.34
CA PRO A 654 10.39 -14.28 -8.37
C PRO A 654 8.97 -14.53 -7.85
N LEU A 655 8.04 -13.64 -8.20
CA LEU A 655 6.65 -13.59 -7.72
C LEU A 655 6.47 -13.37 -6.21
N VAL A 656 7.33 -13.95 -5.36
CA VAL A 656 7.24 -13.86 -3.90
C VAL A 656 7.52 -12.43 -3.44
N THR A 657 8.63 -11.83 -3.88
CA THR A 657 8.98 -10.45 -3.50
C THR A 657 7.94 -9.45 -3.96
N PHE A 658 7.35 -9.65 -5.15
CA PHE A 658 6.23 -8.83 -5.62
C PHE A 658 5.05 -8.84 -4.63
N TRP A 659 4.59 -10.03 -4.21
CA TRP A 659 3.48 -10.14 -3.25
C TRP A 659 3.84 -9.61 -1.86
N GLN A 660 5.07 -9.89 -1.42
CA GLN A 660 5.61 -9.38 -0.17
C GLN A 660 5.59 -7.84 -0.15
N THR A 661 6.17 -7.18 -1.16
CA THR A 661 6.16 -5.71 -1.25
C THR A 661 4.75 -5.15 -1.43
N THR A 662 3.85 -5.85 -2.16
CA THR A 662 2.45 -5.44 -2.31
C THR A 662 1.74 -5.38 -0.96
N VAL A 663 1.95 -6.37 -0.08
CA VAL A 663 1.35 -6.35 1.25
C VAL A 663 2.05 -5.36 2.18
N ASP A 664 3.36 -5.16 2.03
CA ASP A 664 4.10 -4.14 2.78
C ASP A 664 3.54 -2.73 2.55
N MET A 665 3.08 -2.41 1.33
CA MET A 665 2.41 -1.13 1.06
C MET A 665 1.21 -0.89 1.99
N ALA A 666 0.40 -1.92 2.24
CA ALA A 666 -0.79 -1.81 3.08
C ALA A 666 -0.47 -1.56 4.57
N VAL A 667 0.75 -1.88 5.02
CA VAL A 667 1.22 -1.68 6.40
C VAL A 667 2.37 -0.70 6.52
N SER A 668 2.68 0.05 5.46
CA SER A 668 3.82 0.96 5.47
C SER A 668 3.67 2.11 6.49
N TYR A 669 2.44 2.37 6.97
CA TYR A 669 2.16 3.29 8.09
C TYR A 669 2.23 2.66 9.49
N GLY A 670 2.46 1.34 9.60
CA GLY A 670 2.50 0.60 10.86
C GLY A 670 3.79 0.75 11.67
N VAL A 671 4.76 1.49 11.14
CA VAL A 671 6.09 1.73 11.74
C VAL A 671 6.22 3.19 12.21
N GLY A 672 7.25 3.51 12.99
CA GLY A 672 7.55 4.88 13.39
C GLY A 672 8.22 5.68 12.26
N ALA A 673 8.03 7.00 12.21
CA ALA A 673 8.85 7.83 11.33
C ALA A 673 10.30 7.90 11.87
N PRO A 674 11.34 7.89 11.01
CA PRO A 674 11.32 7.95 9.55
C PRO A 674 11.49 6.56 8.88
N HIS A 675 10.54 5.65 9.11
CA HIS A 675 10.49 4.33 8.47
C HIS A 675 9.17 4.11 7.73
N GLY A 676 9.16 3.13 6.82
CA GLY A 676 8.02 2.82 5.97
C GLY A 676 7.56 4.07 5.21
N HIS A 677 6.27 4.26 5.08
CA HIS A 677 5.68 5.43 4.44
C HIS A 677 5.37 6.56 5.44
N ARG A 678 6.12 6.66 6.54
CA ARG A 678 6.00 7.75 7.52
C ARG A 678 7.24 8.63 7.53
N TYR A 679 7.05 9.90 7.19
CA TYR A 679 8.13 10.89 7.15
C TYR A 679 8.22 11.76 8.40
N GLY A 680 7.16 11.74 9.23
CA GLY A 680 7.08 12.54 10.45
C GLY A 680 7.34 14.02 10.18
N ASN A 681 8.00 14.69 11.12
CA ASN A 681 8.27 16.13 11.02
C ASN A 681 9.55 16.46 10.22
N GLY A 682 10.02 15.56 9.34
CA GLY A 682 11.19 15.82 8.48
C GLY A 682 10.98 16.96 7.47
N SER A 683 9.72 17.31 7.21
CA SER A 683 9.29 18.47 6.43
C SER A 683 9.78 19.81 6.99
N VAL A 684 10.01 19.91 8.31
CA VAL A 684 10.55 21.13 8.95
C VAL A 684 11.93 21.46 8.39
N GLU A 685 12.83 20.50 8.40
CA GLU A 685 14.15 20.65 7.80
C GLU A 685 14.08 20.71 6.27
N GLY A 686 13.15 19.99 5.64
CA GLY A 686 12.92 20.05 4.21
C GLY A 686 12.60 21.47 3.73
N TRP A 687 11.62 22.12 4.36
CA TRP A 687 11.26 23.50 4.04
C TRP A 687 12.34 24.51 4.42
N ALA A 688 13.03 24.32 5.53
CA ALA A 688 14.15 25.18 5.92
C ALA A 688 15.26 25.18 4.87
N ALA A 689 15.45 24.04 4.20
CA ALA A 689 16.41 23.93 3.10
C ALA A 689 15.88 24.50 1.77
N VAL A 690 14.59 24.30 1.47
CA VAL A 690 13.97 24.64 0.18
C VAL A 690 13.55 26.11 0.09
N ALA A 691 12.78 26.59 1.06
CA ALA A 691 12.15 27.91 1.04
C ALA A 691 12.19 28.60 2.41
N PRO A 692 13.40 28.86 2.96
CA PRO A 692 13.53 29.57 4.24
C PRO A 692 12.96 30.99 4.15
N ALA A 693 12.30 31.42 5.23
CA ALA A 693 11.93 32.82 5.42
C ALA A 693 13.18 33.69 5.61
N ALA A 694 13.06 35.00 5.35
CA ALA A 694 14.16 35.94 5.57
C ALA A 694 14.58 35.92 7.04
N GLY A 695 15.88 35.72 7.29
CA GLY A 695 16.43 35.63 8.64
C GLY A 695 16.07 34.35 9.42
N TRP A 696 15.52 33.32 8.76
CA TRP A 696 15.28 32.02 9.38
C TRP A 696 16.59 31.26 9.64
N THR A 697 16.79 30.80 10.87
CA THR A 697 18.04 30.17 11.31
C THR A 697 17.90 28.66 11.54
N GLU A 698 19.04 27.98 11.68
CA GLU A 698 19.06 26.57 12.12
C GLU A 698 18.46 26.40 13.53
N GLN A 699 18.63 27.40 14.41
CA GLN A 699 18.04 27.39 15.75
C GLN A 699 16.52 27.46 15.69
N ASP A 700 15.96 28.30 14.81
CA ASP A 700 14.50 28.38 14.59
C ASP A 700 13.95 27.04 14.08
N THR A 701 14.66 26.41 13.14
CA THR A 701 14.34 25.07 12.62
C THR A 701 14.33 24.03 13.75
N ALA A 702 15.32 24.06 14.63
CA ALA A 702 15.40 23.13 15.77
C ALA A 702 14.33 23.39 16.84
N GLN A 703 13.89 24.62 17.03
CA GLN A 703 12.77 24.97 17.92
C GLN A 703 11.44 24.50 17.34
N LEU A 704 11.18 24.80 16.07
CA LEU A 704 9.96 24.38 15.38
C LEU A 704 9.85 22.85 15.35
N ARG A 705 10.95 22.16 15.06
CA ARG A 705 11.00 20.69 15.09
C ARG A 705 10.61 20.13 16.45
N ARG A 706 11.19 20.66 17.54
CA ARG A 706 10.86 20.24 18.91
C ARG A 706 9.38 20.48 19.25
N PHE A 707 8.82 21.61 18.83
CA PHE A 707 7.40 21.90 19.02
C PHE A 707 6.51 20.90 18.27
N MET A 708 6.82 20.60 17.01
CA MET A 708 6.04 19.67 16.19
C MET A 708 6.16 18.22 16.67
N ASP A 709 7.31 17.80 17.21
CA ASP A 709 7.50 16.45 17.77
C ASP A 709 6.65 16.20 19.05
N GLN A 710 6.23 17.26 19.76
CA GLN A 710 5.40 17.16 20.97
C GLN A 710 3.90 17.23 20.70
N ARG A 711 3.51 17.43 19.44
CA ARG A 711 2.14 17.69 19.03
C ARG A 711 1.63 16.56 18.14
N GLU A 712 0.37 16.20 18.32
CA GLU A 712 -0.34 15.39 17.32
C GLU A 712 -0.77 16.23 16.11
N ALA A 713 -0.63 15.66 14.91
CA ALA A 713 -1.18 16.23 13.69
C ALA A 713 -2.71 16.36 13.83
N PRO A 714 -3.33 17.43 13.30
CA PRO A 714 -4.75 17.69 13.46
C PRO A 714 -5.64 16.68 12.73
N TYR A 715 -5.18 16.10 11.61
CA TYR A 715 -5.95 15.10 10.85
C TYR A 715 -5.14 13.90 10.43
#